data_AF-A0A4Y9J7B8-F1
#
_entry.id   AF-A0A4Y9J7B8-F1
#
_cell.length_a   1.000
_cell.length_b   1.000
_cell.length_c   1.000
_cell.angle_alpha   90.00
_cell.angle_beta   90.00
_cell.angle_gamma   90.00
#
_symmetry.space_group_name_H-M   'P 1'
#
loop_
_entity.id
_entity.type
_entity.pdbx_description
1 polymer ?
#
loop_
_entity_poly.entity_id
_entity_poly.type
_entity_poly.pdbx_seq_one_letter_code
_entity_poly.pdbx_strand_id
1 'polypeptide(L)'
;MRIKRLTIYGYGKWANQTFDFTESMVVFLGQNEAGKSTIQSFIRHILFGFPKIRKHAEYVPKTVSKYGGKINIEDETYGHLIIERIRTEKGASTGELTIFNEHGDTLPNSILEDVLKNISLEVYHRFFSLQLEHLHSLENVNKEDLNKYFLTIGSSGSDQLFHLRDSWLNESKKIYKPTGTVPLLNQKLEDLSLLSKKLMQAEQYQEHYVECVETLEQLTQEQNILIQKEQSLKKQIYQLEKDLALYDIQLEHKRLLAQYNEQTISLPKDLSSHIERLRIQIEEQEKRLIVFKERLQQERLAPTERIKWYIEHKDELKYIMQRMPQIDRVLQQLLQIEFNYSAKQELLDKERAKLGVLDDESIPSAELLQDEEYKQLMYVYNQLMTRKHDLEHEKTQEYAKISVQKEKIAQLAQINTENTKEKISFPWISAICMGLGSIGIILSIFFKIFSGLLVSVGACIVGFVWYVYNRGQTQKRLRGEKEYRQQIIHQLRHEQDYLSEYEKNYAQLTQLENEWTIQMERYQERENLWKHAHKVPLSLSLSQLNDSSLYDIQQIESEHERLSMELKQIEETCAEYYQWFDVYSQAFMGKDETLPYTQLLRQVVTSFKPFMDTLKIEEIRLQENMARYQQLNRDVREVENKLNRLRQSEQSLFQQYHVQTREQLYMLLEQDKQHDTIAQKICVLKEQLDEDTVARLGEYEDKESMQAMYHHLCDEEREIQNKLQNCLERLAITRQNKQQYEQDGTYAQLQQEYTIIEQDTIELVEQVGELLVSSRLIEILLQSGKQTHIEQVLSDAQIYFSRLTNYRYSMLHFNQNSIRVASQDKHLSFELKELSQGTLEQLYVAIRLAFIKNISEMLVLPILIDDCFVNFDDTRRRAIYAILEELSETHQIFYFTFNSEITNTISNVQTISLHV
;
A
#
# COMPACT_ATOMS: atom_id res chain seq x y z
N MET A 1 -5.47 -36.61 30.13
CA MET A 1 -5.20 -37.87 29.40
C MET A 1 -4.36 -38.84 30.21
N ARG A 2 -4.81 -40.11 30.35
CA ARG A 2 -4.06 -41.23 30.95
C ARG A 2 -4.05 -42.45 30.01
N ILE A 3 -2.89 -42.99 29.69
CA ILE A 3 -2.75 -44.19 28.86
C ILE A 3 -2.99 -45.45 29.70
N LYS A 4 -3.89 -46.32 29.24
CA LYS A 4 -4.21 -47.61 29.88
C LYS A 4 -3.57 -48.80 29.18
N ARG A 5 -3.38 -48.74 27.86
CA ARG A 5 -2.81 -49.85 27.09
C ARG A 5 -2.07 -49.35 25.85
N LEU A 6 -0.94 -49.99 25.54
CA LEU A 6 -0.27 -49.90 24.23
C LEU A 6 -0.43 -51.23 23.50
N THR A 7 -0.79 -51.21 22.22
CA THR A 7 -0.76 -52.38 21.34
C THR A 7 0.10 -52.05 20.12
N ILE A 8 1.24 -52.72 19.98
CA ILE A 8 2.21 -52.51 18.89
C ILE A 8 2.04 -53.62 17.86
N TYR A 9 1.63 -53.27 16.63
CA TYR A 9 1.55 -54.24 15.52
C TYR A 9 2.94 -54.54 14.97
N GLY A 10 3.69 -53.48 14.67
CA GLY A 10 5.08 -53.54 14.23
C GLY A 10 5.69 -52.15 14.35
N TYR A 11 6.73 -52.00 15.17
CA TYR A 11 7.44 -50.74 15.37
C TYR A 11 8.85 -50.99 15.92
N GLY A 12 9.88 -50.71 15.12
CA GLY A 12 11.27 -51.05 15.46
C GLY A 12 11.45 -52.55 15.73
N LYS A 13 11.94 -52.90 16.93
CA LYS A 13 12.12 -54.30 17.35
C LYS A 13 10.84 -55.00 17.85
N TRP A 14 9.77 -54.24 18.10
CA TRP A 14 8.55 -54.76 18.71
C TRP A 14 7.54 -55.16 17.63
N ALA A 15 6.98 -56.37 17.77
CA ALA A 15 5.98 -56.93 16.86
C ALA A 15 4.92 -57.68 17.67
N ASN A 16 3.64 -57.37 17.43
CA ASN A 16 2.48 -57.94 18.12
C ASN A 16 2.59 -57.98 19.65
N GLN A 17 3.01 -56.87 20.26
CA GLN A 17 3.17 -56.74 21.72
C GLN A 17 2.11 -55.84 22.32
N THR A 18 1.70 -56.15 23.56
CA THR A 18 0.73 -55.35 24.31
C THR A 18 1.26 -55.07 25.72
N PHE A 19 1.10 -53.83 26.18
CA PHE A 19 1.47 -53.39 27.53
C PHE A 19 0.27 -52.74 28.20
N ASP A 20 -0.14 -53.23 29.36
CA ASP A 20 -1.24 -52.69 30.17
C ASP A 20 -0.71 -51.87 31.34
N PHE A 21 -1.38 -50.77 31.67
CA PHE A 21 -0.98 -49.84 32.74
C PHE A 21 -2.09 -49.65 33.78
N THR A 22 -1.78 -49.94 35.04
CA THR A 22 -2.68 -49.77 36.19
C THR A 22 -2.29 -48.57 37.03
N GLU A 23 -0.99 -48.31 37.19
CA GLU A 23 -0.48 -47.22 38.02
C GLU A 23 -0.21 -45.94 37.22
N SER A 24 -0.15 -44.80 37.91
CA SER A 24 0.27 -43.52 37.29
C SER A 24 1.77 -43.47 37.08
N MET A 25 2.56 -44.12 37.95
CA MET A 25 4.00 -44.26 37.79
C MET A 25 4.34 -45.63 37.20
N VAL A 26 4.79 -45.65 35.95
CA VAL A 26 5.15 -46.86 35.21
C VAL A 26 6.65 -46.84 34.90
N VAL A 27 7.36 -47.87 35.34
CA VAL A 27 8.81 -48.01 35.14
C VAL A 27 9.09 -49.13 34.15
N PHE A 28 9.63 -48.79 32.99
CA PHE A 28 10.17 -49.75 32.02
C PHE A 28 11.63 -50.06 32.35
N LEU A 29 11.88 -51.22 32.94
CA LEU A 29 13.20 -51.66 33.38
C LEU A 29 13.83 -52.62 32.37
N GLY A 30 15.01 -52.30 31.85
CA GLY A 30 15.75 -53.21 30.97
C GLY A 30 17.17 -52.73 30.67
N GLN A 31 18.03 -53.61 30.16
CA GLN A 31 19.38 -53.22 29.69
C GLN A 31 19.30 -52.30 28.46
N ASN A 32 20.43 -51.76 28.02
CA ASN A 32 20.50 -51.07 26.73
C ASN A 32 20.08 -52.04 25.61
N GLU A 33 19.49 -51.52 24.53
CA GLU A 33 18.92 -52.32 23.43
C GLU A 33 17.65 -53.14 23.77
N ALA A 34 17.18 -53.09 25.02
CA ALA A 34 15.92 -53.71 25.44
C ALA A 34 14.66 -53.07 24.80
N GLY A 35 14.81 -52.01 23.98
CA GLY A 35 13.72 -51.39 23.21
C GLY A 35 12.93 -50.32 23.94
N LYS A 36 13.49 -49.75 25.02
CA LYS A 36 12.93 -48.66 25.83
C LYS A 36 12.58 -47.42 24.98
N SER A 37 13.57 -46.83 24.31
CA SER A 37 13.38 -45.64 23.45
C SER A 37 12.51 -45.93 22.21
N THR A 38 12.40 -47.21 21.80
CA THR A 38 11.46 -47.66 20.77
C THR A 38 10.01 -47.54 21.23
N ILE A 39 9.69 -47.93 22.47
CA ILE A 39 8.35 -47.77 23.07
C ILE A 39 8.04 -46.28 23.28
N GLN A 40 8.99 -45.50 23.79
CA GLN A 40 8.82 -44.05 23.94
C GLN A 40 8.48 -43.37 22.60
N SER A 41 9.21 -43.71 21.54
CA SER A 41 8.98 -43.16 20.20
C SER A 41 7.66 -43.64 19.60
N PHE A 42 7.24 -44.88 19.89
CA PHE A 42 5.93 -45.39 19.50
C PHE A 42 4.80 -44.52 20.09
N ILE A 43 4.83 -44.24 21.40
CA ILE A 43 3.82 -43.40 22.06
C ILE A 43 3.70 -42.04 21.35
N ARG A 44 4.83 -41.37 21.11
CA ARG A 44 4.87 -40.07 20.43
C ARG A 44 4.30 -40.15 19.01
N HIS A 45 4.67 -41.14 18.22
CA HIS A 45 4.24 -41.21 16.82
C HIS A 45 2.78 -41.61 16.65
N ILE A 46 2.20 -42.37 17.58
CA ILE A 46 0.75 -42.62 17.54
C ILE A 46 -0.01 -41.32 17.83
N LEU A 47 0.42 -40.54 18.83
CA LEU A 47 -0.24 -39.27 19.18
C LEU A 47 -0.06 -38.19 18.10
N PHE A 48 1.16 -37.95 17.62
CA PHE A 48 1.47 -36.79 16.76
C PHE A 48 1.75 -37.13 15.29
N GLY A 49 1.80 -38.41 14.93
CA GLY A 49 2.10 -38.86 13.57
C GLY A 49 3.56 -39.28 13.36
N PHE A 50 3.78 -40.00 12.25
CA PHE A 50 5.10 -40.51 11.89
C PHE A 50 5.96 -39.49 11.13
N PRO A 51 7.29 -39.44 11.34
CA PRO A 51 8.20 -38.58 10.62
C PRO A 51 8.36 -39.01 9.14
N LYS A 52 8.79 -38.08 8.26
CA LYS A 52 9.04 -38.37 6.84
C LYS A 52 10.26 -39.31 6.67
N ILE A 53 10.11 -40.38 5.88
CA ILE A 53 11.04 -41.53 5.75
C ILE A 53 12.49 -41.13 5.43
N ARG A 54 12.72 -40.01 4.72
CA ARG A 54 14.08 -39.61 4.29
C ARG A 54 15.04 -39.24 5.44
N LYS A 55 14.55 -38.96 6.66
CA LYS A 55 15.40 -38.60 7.81
C LYS A 55 15.50 -39.66 8.91
N HIS A 56 14.52 -40.58 9.06
CA HIS A 56 14.51 -41.59 10.13
C HIS A 56 13.86 -42.91 9.67
N ALA A 57 14.62 -43.75 8.96
CA ALA A 57 14.19 -45.10 8.58
C ALA A 57 14.32 -46.15 9.72
N GLU A 58 14.73 -45.71 10.91
CA GLU A 58 15.19 -46.56 12.02
C GLU A 58 14.10 -47.45 12.66
N TYR A 59 12.82 -47.09 12.52
CA TYR A 59 11.71 -47.77 13.20
C TYR A 59 10.78 -48.57 12.28
N VAL A 60 11.11 -48.70 10.99
CA VAL A 60 10.31 -49.52 10.06
C VAL A 60 10.52 -51.00 10.40
N PRO A 61 9.46 -51.76 10.72
CA PRO A 61 9.59 -53.17 11.09
C PRO A 61 10.08 -54.00 9.91
N LYS A 62 11.04 -54.90 10.15
CA LYS A 62 11.62 -55.77 9.11
C LYS A 62 10.82 -57.05 8.85
N THR A 63 9.95 -57.44 9.79
CA THR A 63 9.33 -58.77 9.86
C THR A 63 7.81 -58.77 9.76
N VAL A 64 7.14 -57.61 9.86
CA VAL A 64 5.67 -57.49 9.96
C VAL A 64 5.13 -56.56 8.87
N SER A 65 3.98 -56.89 8.30
CA SER A 65 3.36 -56.12 7.21
C SER A 65 2.64 -54.85 7.68
N LYS A 66 2.27 -54.73 8.96
CA LYS A 66 1.60 -53.54 9.53
C LYS A 66 2.58 -52.71 10.35
N TYR A 67 2.91 -51.52 9.86
CA TYR A 67 3.73 -50.53 10.58
C TYR A 67 2.83 -49.55 11.35
N GLY A 68 2.82 -49.65 12.68
CA GLY A 68 1.96 -48.85 13.54
C GLY A 68 1.40 -49.63 14.73
N GLY A 69 0.30 -49.13 15.30
CA GLY A 69 -0.35 -49.71 16.47
C GLY A 69 -1.45 -48.81 17.02
N LYS A 70 -1.90 -49.11 18.24
CA LYS A 70 -2.94 -48.34 18.93
C LYS A 70 -2.63 -48.11 20.41
N ILE A 71 -3.18 -47.02 20.93
CA ILE A 71 -3.07 -46.60 22.32
C ILE A 71 -4.49 -46.43 22.87
N ASN A 72 -4.79 -47.13 23.97
CA ASN A 72 -6.03 -46.92 24.70
C ASN A 72 -5.75 -45.89 25.80
N ILE A 73 -6.53 -44.82 25.80
CA ILE A 73 -6.45 -43.74 26.78
C ILE A 73 -7.77 -43.60 27.54
N GLU A 74 -7.68 -42.95 28.68
CA GLU A 74 -8.78 -42.40 29.46
C GLU A 74 -8.61 -40.88 29.46
N ASP A 75 -9.62 -40.17 28.97
CA ASP A 75 -9.69 -38.73 28.96
C ASP A 75 -10.82 -38.23 29.86
N GLU A 76 -10.64 -37.06 30.48
CA GLU A 76 -11.63 -36.49 31.39
C GLU A 76 -12.91 -36.03 30.66
N THR A 77 -12.78 -35.60 29.40
CA THR A 77 -13.89 -35.08 28.60
C THR A 77 -14.54 -36.20 27.79
N TYR A 78 -13.72 -37.04 27.15
CA TYR A 78 -14.16 -38.00 26.14
C TYR A 78 -14.22 -39.47 26.63
N GLY A 79 -13.93 -39.76 27.90
CA GLY A 79 -13.97 -41.12 28.44
C GLY A 79 -12.85 -42.02 27.90
N HIS A 80 -13.09 -43.33 27.74
CA HIS A 80 -12.07 -44.18 27.13
C HIS A 80 -12.06 -44.09 25.60
N LEU A 81 -10.88 -43.81 25.05
CA LEU A 81 -10.65 -43.70 23.63
C LEU A 81 -9.56 -44.68 23.18
N ILE A 82 -9.65 -45.14 21.95
CA ILE A 82 -8.63 -45.94 21.28
C ILE A 82 -8.10 -45.14 20.10
N ILE A 83 -6.84 -44.73 20.18
CA ILE A 83 -6.15 -43.99 19.12
C ILE A 83 -5.32 -45.00 18.33
N GLU A 84 -5.73 -45.31 17.11
CA GLU A 84 -4.99 -46.17 16.19
C GLU A 84 -4.31 -45.36 15.10
N ARG A 85 -3.04 -45.64 14.84
CA ARG A 85 -2.32 -45.04 13.72
C ARG A 85 -1.50 -46.08 12.97
N ILE A 86 -1.75 -46.17 11.66
CA ILE A 86 -1.10 -47.12 10.75
C ILE A 86 -0.46 -46.37 9.59
N ARG A 87 0.78 -46.70 9.24
CA ARG A 87 1.44 -46.11 8.08
C ARG A 87 1.11 -46.90 6.82
N THR A 88 0.48 -46.25 5.85
CA THR A 88 0.13 -46.85 4.55
C THR A 88 0.94 -46.21 3.42
N GLU A 89 1.18 -46.95 2.33
CA GLU A 89 1.94 -46.45 1.16
C GLU A 89 1.21 -45.33 0.39
N LYS A 90 -0.11 -45.22 0.56
CA LYS A 90 -1.00 -44.26 -0.13
C LYS A 90 -1.58 -43.18 0.80
N GLY A 91 -1.30 -43.23 2.10
CA GLY A 91 -1.86 -42.31 3.10
C GLY A 91 -1.05 -41.04 3.30
N ALA A 92 -1.67 -40.06 3.99
CA ALA A 92 -1.06 -38.79 4.38
C ALA A 92 0.33 -38.99 4.99
N SER A 93 1.23 -38.01 4.78
CA SER A 93 2.67 -38.12 5.12
C SER A 93 3.00 -38.53 6.58
N THR A 94 2.02 -38.45 7.48
CA THR A 94 2.07 -38.73 8.93
C THR A 94 1.41 -40.05 9.36
N GLY A 95 0.81 -40.82 8.44
CA GLY A 95 0.09 -42.07 8.72
C GLY A 95 -1.43 -41.88 8.91
N GLU A 96 -2.19 -42.92 8.60
CA GLU A 96 -3.65 -42.97 8.72
C GLU A 96 -4.05 -43.07 10.20
N LEU A 97 -4.84 -42.09 10.67
CA LEU A 97 -5.34 -41.98 12.04
C LEU A 97 -6.80 -42.41 12.08
N THR A 98 -7.12 -43.25 13.07
CA THR A 98 -8.49 -43.68 13.36
C THR A 98 -8.69 -43.66 14.87
N ILE A 99 -9.78 -43.05 15.33
CA ILE A 99 -10.13 -42.97 16.75
C ILE A 99 -11.40 -43.80 16.98
N PHE A 100 -11.41 -44.60 18.04
CA PHE A 100 -12.58 -45.38 18.44
C PHE A 100 -13.02 -45.05 19.86
N ASN A 101 -14.33 -45.15 20.12
CA ASN A 101 -14.89 -45.15 21.48
C ASN A 101 -14.83 -46.56 22.13
N GLU A 102 -15.33 -46.69 23.36
CA GLU A 102 -15.44 -47.97 24.09
C GLU A 102 -16.27 -49.04 23.37
N HIS A 103 -17.21 -48.63 22.53
CA HIS A 103 -18.13 -49.50 21.79
C HIS A 103 -17.58 -49.94 20.43
N GLY A 104 -16.44 -49.38 20.00
CA GLY A 104 -15.79 -49.67 18.71
C GLY A 104 -16.26 -48.80 17.55
N ASP A 105 -17.08 -47.77 17.80
CA ASP A 105 -17.49 -46.81 16.78
C ASP A 105 -16.37 -45.84 16.45
N THR A 106 -16.22 -45.52 15.16
CA THR A 106 -15.22 -44.55 14.69
C THR A 106 -15.66 -43.12 15.00
N LEU A 107 -14.78 -42.35 15.64
CA LEU A 107 -14.99 -40.96 16.00
C LEU A 107 -14.22 -40.00 15.06
N PRO A 108 -14.61 -38.72 14.97
CA PRO A 108 -13.87 -37.70 14.23
C PRO A 108 -12.42 -37.57 14.71
N ASN A 109 -11.49 -37.43 13.77
CA ASN A 109 -10.06 -37.29 14.07
C ASN A 109 -9.71 -36.01 14.85
N SER A 110 -10.55 -34.97 14.79
CA SER A 110 -10.38 -33.72 15.55
C SER A 110 -10.41 -33.92 17.07
N ILE A 111 -11.01 -35.01 17.57
CA ILE A 111 -11.02 -35.32 19.00
C ILE A 111 -9.60 -35.49 19.56
N LEU A 112 -8.67 -36.05 18.78
CA LEU A 112 -7.29 -36.18 19.23
C LEU A 112 -6.63 -34.81 19.42
N GLU A 113 -6.96 -33.85 18.55
CA GLU A 113 -6.47 -32.48 18.65
C GLU A 113 -7.00 -31.80 19.93
N ASP A 114 -8.27 -32.04 20.28
CA ASP A 114 -8.87 -31.56 21.53
C ASP A 114 -8.30 -32.23 22.79
N VAL A 115 -8.09 -33.55 22.76
CA VAL A 115 -7.46 -34.31 23.87
C VAL A 115 -6.04 -33.83 24.11
N LEU A 116 -5.32 -33.49 23.04
CA LEU A 116 -3.98 -32.90 23.11
C LEU A 116 -4.01 -31.38 23.31
N LYS A 117 -5.18 -30.73 23.38
CA LYS A 117 -5.35 -29.27 23.48
C LYS A 117 -4.54 -28.50 22.42
N ASN A 118 -4.52 -29.01 21.19
CA ASN A 118 -3.81 -28.42 20.05
C ASN A 118 -2.30 -28.21 20.24
N ILE A 119 -1.65 -28.90 21.17
CA ILE A 119 -0.19 -28.79 21.30
C ILE A 119 0.52 -29.48 20.14
N SER A 120 1.64 -28.90 19.71
CA SER A 120 2.50 -29.51 18.69
C SER A 120 3.40 -30.60 19.29
N LEU A 121 3.90 -31.50 18.43
CA LEU A 121 4.92 -32.49 18.81
C LEU A 121 6.15 -31.82 19.44
N GLU A 122 6.55 -30.65 18.96
CA GLU A 122 7.71 -29.91 19.48
C GLU A 122 7.49 -29.43 20.91
N VAL A 123 6.29 -28.92 21.22
CA VAL A 123 5.90 -28.50 22.58
C VAL A 123 5.82 -29.72 23.50
N TYR A 124 5.16 -30.80 23.06
CA TYR A 124 5.09 -32.04 23.84
C TYR A 124 6.48 -32.59 24.15
N HIS A 125 7.34 -32.67 23.13
CA HIS A 125 8.69 -33.19 23.25
C HIS A 125 9.58 -32.32 24.16
N ARG A 126 9.36 -31.00 24.19
CA ARG A 126 10.14 -30.08 25.02
C ARG A 126 9.81 -30.16 26.51
N PHE A 127 8.53 -30.34 26.85
CA PHE A 127 8.06 -30.27 28.24
C PHE A 127 7.73 -31.63 28.82
N PHE A 128 6.99 -32.47 28.10
CA PHE A 128 6.51 -33.76 28.59
C PHE A 128 7.45 -34.92 28.25
N SER A 129 8.52 -34.70 27.49
CA SER A 129 9.55 -35.72 27.20
C SER A 129 10.92 -35.33 27.74
N LEU A 130 11.32 -35.88 28.88
CA LEU A 130 12.62 -35.62 29.51
C LEU A 130 13.68 -36.62 29.01
N GLN A 131 14.73 -36.09 28.38
CA GLN A 131 15.89 -36.84 27.88
C GLN A 131 17.17 -36.03 28.17
N LEU A 132 18.28 -36.73 28.41
CA LEU A 132 19.55 -36.12 28.86
C LEU A 132 20.14 -35.15 27.82
N GLU A 133 20.08 -35.49 26.53
CA GLU A 133 20.57 -34.67 25.40
C GLU A 133 19.84 -33.32 25.28
N HIS A 134 18.57 -33.25 25.70
CA HIS A 134 17.72 -32.06 25.57
C HIS A 134 17.77 -31.11 26.77
N LEU A 135 18.60 -31.39 27.77
CA LEU A 135 18.82 -30.46 28.89
C LEU A 135 19.72 -29.29 28.47
N HIS A 136 20.65 -29.51 27.52
CA HIS A 136 21.59 -28.49 27.03
C HIS A 136 20.94 -27.39 26.17
N SER A 137 19.80 -27.66 25.54
CA SER A 137 19.11 -26.66 24.69
C SER A 137 18.48 -25.50 25.47
N LEU A 138 18.49 -25.56 26.81
CA LEU A 138 17.92 -24.55 27.69
C LEU A 138 18.96 -23.52 28.21
N GLU A 139 20.20 -23.56 27.73
CA GLU A 139 21.26 -22.59 28.08
C GLU A 139 20.88 -21.13 27.83
N ASN A 140 19.91 -20.89 26.94
CA ASN A 140 19.48 -19.54 26.51
C ASN A 140 18.02 -19.19 26.86
N VAL A 141 17.30 -20.02 27.64
CA VAL A 141 15.89 -19.73 27.96
C VAL A 141 15.80 -18.69 29.08
N ASN A 142 15.14 -17.56 28.79
CA ASN A 142 14.90 -16.47 29.73
C ASN A 142 13.45 -16.45 30.26
N LYS A 143 13.13 -15.47 31.12
CA LYS A 143 11.78 -15.31 31.69
C LYS A 143 10.71 -15.03 30.61
N GLU A 144 11.08 -14.33 29.54
CA GLU A 144 10.16 -14.01 28.43
C GLU A 144 9.82 -15.24 27.59
N ASP A 145 10.77 -16.14 27.38
CA ASP A 145 10.53 -17.38 26.65
C ASP A 145 9.61 -18.31 27.45
N LEU A 146 9.81 -18.41 28.78
CA LEU A 146 8.86 -19.10 29.66
C LEU A 146 7.46 -18.48 29.62
N ASN A 147 7.36 -17.16 29.49
CA ASN A 147 6.08 -16.46 29.33
C ASN A 147 5.40 -16.82 28.01
N LYS A 148 6.15 -16.80 26.89
CA LYS A 148 5.64 -17.22 25.58
C LYS A 148 5.09 -18.64 25.64
N TYR A 149 5.83 -19.59 26.20
CA TYR A 149 5.35 -20.99 26.28
C TYR A 149 4.10 -21.14 27.15
N PHE A 150 4.00 -20.39 28.25
CA PHE A 150 2.80 -20.40 29.09
C PHE A 150 1.59 -19.86 28.33
N LEU A 151 1.76 -18.78 27.56
CA LEU A 151 0.72 -18.22 26.69
C LEU A 151 0.31 -19.21 25.58
N THR A 152 1.28 -19.90 24.96
CA THR A 152 1.03 -20.92 23.92
C THR A 152 0.14 -22.06 24.45
N ILE A 153 0.36 -22.52 25.68
CA ILE A 153 -0.41 -23.65 26.26
C ILE A 153 -1.75 -23.20 26.84
N GLY A 154 -1.81 -22.01 27.45
CA GLY A 154 -3.00 -21.51 28.13
C GLY A 154 -4.05 -20.85 27.24
N SER A 155 -3.74 -20.59 25.97
CA SER A 155 -4.67 -20.00 25.01
C SER A 155 -4.51 -20.67 23.65
N SER A 156 -5.42 -21.60 23.34
CA SER A 156 -5.53 -22.20 22.00
C SER A 156 -5.68 -21.08 20.96
N GLY A 157 -4.62 -20.83 20.18
CA GLY A 157 -4.56 -19.77 19.16
C GLY A 157 -3.54 -18.64 19.40
N SER A 158 -2.88 -18.56 20.55
CA SER A 158 -1.91 -17.47 20.84
C SER A 158 -0.64 -17.52 19.98
N ASP A 159 -0.16 -18.70 19.57
CA ASP A 159 0.92 -18.84 18.59
C ASP A 159 0.56 -18.19 17.24
N GLN A 160 -0.71 -18.30 16.82
CA GLN A 160 -1.18 -17.65 15.60
C GLN A 160 -1.16 -16.12 15.74
N LEU A 161 -1.49 -15.59 16.92
CA LEU A 161 -1.41 -14.14 17.20
C LEU A 161 0.04 -13.62 17.18
N PHE A 162 1.00 -14.40 17.72
CA PHE A 162 2.43 -14.06 17.61
C PHE A 162 2.89 -14.03 16.16
N HIS A 163 2.51 -15.05 15.36
CA HIS A 163 2.82 -15.09 13.93
C HIS A 163 2.15 -13.96 13.15
N LEU A 164 0.89 -13.63 13.46
CA LEU A 164 0.15 -12.55 12.83
C LEU A 164 0.80 -11.19 13.12
N ARG A 165 1.13 -10.92 14.38
CA ARG A 165 1.91 -9.74 14.80
C ARG A 165 3.22 -9.63 14.02
N ASP A 166 3.99 -10.70 13.97
CA ASP A 166 5.29 -10.69 13.28
C ASP A 166 5.12 -10.52 11.77
N SER A 167 4.05 -11.06 11.18
CA SER A 167 3.73 -10.88 9.77
C SER A 167 3.42 -9.41 9.46
N TRP A 168 2.53 -8.76 10.22
CA TRP A 168 2.16 -7.36 10.03
C TRP A 168 3.33 -6.41 10.28
N LEU A 169 4.17 -6.72 11.26
CA LEU A 169 5.37 -5.94 11.55
C LEU A 169 6.45 -6.10 10.47
N ASN A 170 6.48 -7.23 9.75
CA ASN A 170 7.33 -7.41 8.59
C ASN A 170 6.75 -6.76 7.34
N GLU A 171 5.43 -6.77 7.16
CA GLU A 171 4.76 -6.05 6.06
C GLU A 171 4.94 -4.53 6.20
N SER A 172 4.76 -3.97 7.39
CA SER A 172 5.00 -2.54 7.63
C SER A 172 6.43 -2.14 7.30
N LYS A 173 7.42 -3.00 7.62
CA LYS A 173 8.83 -2.80 7.26
C LYS A 173 9.10 -2.84 5.75
N LYS A 174 8.25 -3.46 4.93
CA LYS A 174 8.39 -3.40 3.46
C LYS A 174 7.99 -2.03 2.92
N ILE A 175 7.01 -1.39 3.57
CA ILE A 175 6.45 -0.10 3.16
C ILE A 175 7.26 1.06 3.76
N TYR A 176 7.66 0.97 5.05
CA TYR A 176 8.37 2.02 5.77
C TYR A 176 9.45 1.49 6.71
N LYS A 177 10.60 2.16 6.75
CA LYS A 177 11.62 1.99 7.79
C LYS A 177 12.17 3.33 8.25
N PRO A 178 12.36 3.56 9.57
CA PRO A 178 12.84 4.84 10.09
C PRO A 178 14.16 5.34 9.49
N THR A 179 15.05 4.41 9.13
CA THR A 179 16.38 4.71 8.57
C THR A 179 16.58 4.11 7.17
N GLY A 180 15.52 3.60 6.53
CA GLY A 180 15.60 2.97 5.23
C GLY A 180 15.36 3.96 4.08
N THR A 181 16.09 3.81 2.98
CA THR A 181 15.89 4.60 1.75
C THR A 181 15.18 3.82 0.64
N VAL A 182 15.15 2.49 0.74
CA VAL A 182 14.52 1.59 -0.24
C VAL A 182 12.99 1.49 -0.12
N PRO A 183 12.38 1.50 1.07
CA PRO A 183 10.92 1.33 1.18
C PRO A 183 10.14 2.42 0.44
N LEU A 184 8.98 2.04 -0.11
CA LEU A 184 8.19 2.92 -0.99
C LEU A 184 7.76 4.23 -0.29
N LEU A 185 7.33 4.18 0.97
CA LEU A 185 6.93 5.37 1.71
C LEU A 185 8.12 6.33 1.93
N ASN A 186 9.31 5.79 2.22
CA ASN A 186 10.50 6.61 2.40
C ASN A 186 10.89 7.34 1.10
N GLN A 187 10.77 6.68 -0.06
CA GLN A 187 11.01 7.31 -1.36
C GLN A 187 9.99 8.41 -1.67
N LYS A 188 8.70 8.12 -1.46
CA LYS A 188 7.62 9.10 -1.68
C LYS A 188 7.75 10.34 -0.78
N LEU A 189 8.17 10.17 0.48
CA LEU A 189 8.48 11.28 1.38
C LEU A 189 9.68 12.12 0.89
N GLU A 190 10.70 11.48 0.33
CA GLU A 190 11.85 12.18 -0.28
C GLU A 190 11.41 12.95 -1.53
N ASP A 191 10.61 12.33 -2.40
CA ASP A 191 10.01 12.96 -3.58
C ASP A 191 9.17 14.17 -3.21
N LEU A 192 8.29 14.07 -2.20
CA LEU A 192 7.52 15.21 -1.67
C LEU A 192 8.43 16.33 -1.17
N SER A 193 9.50 16.00 -0.46
CA SER A 193 10.46 17.01 0.03
C SER A 193 11.18 17.74 -1.12
N LEU A 194 11.38 17.05 -2.25
CA LEU A 194 12.04 17.60 -3.43
C LEU A 194 11.06 18.40 -4.29
N LEU A 195 9.84 17.91 -4.49
CA LEU A 195 8.76 18.62 -5.18
C LEU A 195 8.33 19.88 -4.43
N SER A 196 8.19 19.83 -3.11
CA SER A 196 7.88 21.03 -2.30
C SER A 196 8.94 22.13 -2.46
N LYS A 197 10.23 21.77 -2.51
CA LYS A 197 11.32 22.73 -2.82
C LYS A 197 11.19 23.30 -4.23
N LYS A 198 10.89 22.46 -5.23
CA LYS A 198 10.67 22.91 -6.62
C LYS A 198 9.45 23.82 -6.73
N LEU A 199 8.36 23.50 -6.04
CA LEU A 199 7.15 24.33 -5.99
C LEU A 199 7.42 25.68 -5.36
N MET A 200 8.16 25.72 -4.25
CA MET A 200 8.55 26.98 -3.61
C MET A 200 9.41 27.86 -4.53
N GLN A 201 10.29 27.26 -5.34
CA GLN A 201 11.05 27.98 -6.37
C GLN A 201 10.14 28.44 -7.53
N ALA A 202 9.24 27.59 -8.00
CA ALA A 202 8.28 27.91 -9.06
C ALA A 202 7.30 29.02 -8.65
N GLU A 203 6.90 29.08 -7.38
CA GLU A 203 6.07 30.15 -6.82
C GLU A 203 6.77 31.51 -6.89
N GLN A 204 8.06 31.57 -6.56
CA GLN A 204 8.88 32.78 -6.73
C GLN A 204 9.00 33.20 -8.20
N TYR A 205 9.15 32.25 -9.13
CA TYR A 205 9.19 32.55 -10.56
C TYR A 205 7.84 33.06 -11.09
N GLN A 206 6.72 32.61 -10.54
CA GLN A 206 5.38 33.07 -10.93
C GLN A 206 5.16 34.55 -10.56
N GLU A 207 5.62 35.00 -9.39
CA GLU A 207 5.57 36.42 -8.99
C GLU A 207 6.35 37.29 -9.99
N HIS A 208 7.58 36.89 -10.32
CA HIS A 208 8.42 37.61 -11.29
C HIS A 208 7.89 37.55 -12.72
N TYR A 209 7.19 36.47 -13.11
CA TYR A 209 6.51 36.38 -14.40
C TYR A 209 5.39 37.42 -14.51
N VAL A 210 4.55 37.57 -13.48
CA VAL A 210 3.47 38.56 -13.44
C VAL A 210 4.05 39.98 -13.51
N GLU A 211 5.10 40.28 -12.73
CA GLU A 211 5.80 41.57 -12.79
C GLU A 211 6.35 41.87 -14.20
N CYS A 212 6.90 40.86 -14.89
CA CYS A 212 7.39 41.02 -16.26
C CYS A 212 6.26 41.34 -17.24
N VAL A 213 5.10 40.70 -17.12
CA VAL A 213 3.94 40.97 -17.98
C VAL A 213 3.44 42.41 -17.80
N GLU A 214 3.27 42.86 -16.55
CA GLU A 214 2.86 44.23 -16.24
C GLU A 214 3.89 45.27 -16.75
N THR A 215 5.18 45.00 -16.55
CA THR A 215 6.26 45.89 -17.01
C THR A 215 6.32 45.95 -18.55
N LEU A 216 6.08 44.83 -19.25
CA LEU A 216 6.01 44.81 -20.71
C LEU A 216 4.84 45.64 -21.24
N GLU A 217 3.68 45.60 -20.57
CA GLU A 217 2.52 46.41 -20.96
C GLU A 217 2.83 47.91 -20.81
N GLN A 218 3.39 48.32 -19.68
CA GLN A 218 3.80 49.72 -19.43
C GLN A 218 4.83 50.21 -20.44
N LEU A 219 5.90 49.43 -20.69
CA LEU A 219 6.94 49.79 -21.65
C LEU A 219 6.42 49.86 -23.09
N THR A 220 5.46 48.99 -23.45
CA THR A 220 4.84 49.03 -24.79
C THR A 220 3.98 50.29 -24.96
N GLN A 221 3.29 50.73 -23.91
CA GLN A 221 2.57 52.01 -23.91
C GLN A 221 3.54 53.20 -24.02
N GLU A 222 4.64 53.21 -23.25
CA GLU A 222 5.69 54.23 -23.33
C GLU A 222 6.31 54.31 -24.73
N GLN A 223 6.64 53.16 -25.33
CA GLN A 223 7.16 53.07 -26.70
C GLN A 223 6.22 53.73 -27.72
N ASN A 224 4.92 53.44 -27.65
CA ASN A 224 3.93 54.02 -28.56
C ASN A 224 3.85 55.54 -28.44
N ILE A 225 3.92 56.08 -27.22
CA ILE A 225 3.92 57.53 -26.98
C ILE A 225 5.19 58.17 -27.56
N LEU A 226 6.36 57.56 -27.36
CA LEU A 226 7.62 58.08 -27.88
C LEU A 226 7.66 58.07 -29.41
N ILE A 227 7.18 57.00 -30.06
CA ILE A 227 7.07 56.91 -31.53
C ILE A 227 6.17 58.03 -32.08
N GLN A 228 5.02 58.29 -31.45
CA GLN A 228 4.13 59.37 -31.88
C GLN A 228 4.78 60.75 -31.78
N LYS A 229 5.51 61.01 -30.69
CA LYS A 229 6.27 62.27 -30.50
C LYS A 229 7.41 62.43 -31.49
N GLU A 230 8.15 61.36 -31.77
CA GLU A 230 9.22 61.36 -32.77
C GLU A 230 8.66 61.70 -34.16
N GLN A 231 7.53 61.09 -34.54
CA GLN A 231 6.87 61.37 -35.82
C GLN A 231 6.39 62.82 -35.93
N SER A 232 5.84 63.41 -34.86
CA SER A 232 5.42 64.81 -34.87
C SER A 232 6.59 65.77 -35.01
N LEU A 233 7.70 65.50 -34.29
CA LEU A 233 8.92 66.31 -34.37
C LEU A 233 9.56 66.23 -35.76
N LYS A 234 9.69 65.03 -36.35
CA LYS A 234 10.19 64.85 -37.72
C LYS A 234 9.39 65.64 -38.75
N LYS A 235 8.06 65.69 -38.59
CA LYS A 235 7.18 66.48 -39.46
C LYS A 235 7.41 67.98 -39.32
N GLN A 236 7.63 68.47 -38.11
CA GLN A 236 7.92 69.89 -37.83
C GLN A 236 9.31 70.29 -38.36
N ILE A 237 10.33 69.46 -38.14
CA ILE A 237 11.68 69.66 -38.67
C ILE A 237 11.67 69.72 -40.19
N TYR A 238 11.01 68.77 -40.86
CA TYR A 238 10.91 68.75 -42.33
C TYR A 238 10.23 70.00 -42.89
N GLN A 239 9.16 70.48 -42.24
CA GLN A 239 8.47 71.70 -42.65
C GLN A 239 9.38 72.93 -42.48
N LEU A 240 10.08 73.04 -41.35
CA LEU A 240 10.97 74.16 -41.06
C LEU A 240 12.23 74.16 -41.95
N GLU A 241 12.76 72.98 -42.30
CA GLU A 241 13.85 72.81 -43.27
C GLU A 241 13.46 73.32 -44.67
N LYS A 242 12.23 72.98 -45.11
CA LYS A 242 11.67 73.48 -46.37
C LYS A 242 11.54 75.01 -46.35
N ASP A 243 11.07 75.58 -45.24
CA ASP A 243 10.86 77.02 -45.11
C ASP A 243 12.21 77.79 -45.04
N LEU A 244 13.23 77.24 -44.37
CA LEU A 244 14.60 77.77 -44.36
C LEU A 244 15.24 77.81 -45.76
N ALA A 245 14.98 76.80 -46.60
CA ALA A 245 15.51 76.75 -47.97
C ALA A 245 14.89 77.81 -48.90
N LEU A 246 13.67 78.27 -48.60
CA LEU A 246 12.93 79.25 -49.40
C LEU A 246 13.17 80.71 -48.97
N TYR A 247 13.76 80.93 -47.78
CA TYR A 247 14.01 82.27 -47.22
C TYR A 247 15.00 83.11 -48.06
N ASP A 248 16.09 82.50 -48.56
CA ASP A 248 17.11 83.20 -49.35
C ASP A 248 16.56 83.68 -50.72
N ILE A 249 15.63 82.91 -51.29
CA ILE A 249 14.96 83.19 -52.57
C ILE A 249 14.08 84.45 -52.45
N GLN A 250 13.43 84.66 -51.30
CA GLN A 250 12.59 85.84 -51.03
C GLN A 250 13.41 87.14 -50.93
N LEU A 251 14.65 87.05 -50.45
CA LEU A 251 15.56 88.18 -50.28
C LEU A 251 16.13 88.66 -51.64
N GLU A 252 16.39 87.72 -52.56
CA GLU A 252 16.82 87.99 -53.93
C GLU A 252 15.69 88.57 -54.80
N HIS A 253 14.46 88.07 -54.65
CA HIS A 253 13.26 88.59 -55.33
C HIS A 253 13.02 90.08 -55.03
N LYS A 254 13.23 90.54 -53.78
CA LYS A 254 13.13 91.97 -53.41
C LYS A 254 14.17 92.87 -54.09
N ARG A 255 15.38 92.36 -54.40
CA ARG A 255 16.46 93.15 -55.03
C ARG A 255 16.25 93.35 -56.53
N LEU A 256 15.76 92.34 -57.25
CA LEU A 256 15.65 92.36 -58.71
C LEU A 256 14.47 93.21 -59.22
N LEU A 257 13.40 93.35 -58.42
CA LEU A 257 12.27 94.25 -58.72
C LEU A 257 12.63 95.75 -58.82
N ALA A 258 13.79 96.16 -58.29
CA ALA A 258 14.23 97.56 -58.28
C ALA A 258 14.93 98.03 -59.57
N GLN A 259 15.21 97.14 -60.53
CA GLN A 259 16.10 97.43 -61.68
C GLN A 259 15.43 97.33 -63.08
N TYR A 260 14.11 97.20 -63.17
CA TYR A 260 13.43 96.93 -64.45
C TYR A 260 12.74 98.17 -65.05
N ASN A 261 13.11 98.57 -66.29
CA ASN A 261 12.46 99.63 -67.08
C ASN A 261 11.88 99.07 -68.39
N GLU A 262 10.60 99.34 -68.64
CA GLU A 262 9.81 98.82 -69.76
C GLU A 262 9.98 99.68 -71.02
N GLN A 263 10.48 99.08 -72.11
CA GLN A 263 10.01 99.27 -73.50
C GLN A 263 11.10 98.89 -74.51
N THR A 264 11.04 97.69 -75.07
CA THR A 264 11.26 97.44 -76.51
C THR A 264 10.80 96.03 -76.88
N ILE A 265 10.47 95.88 -78.17
CA ILE A 265 9.65 94.84 -78.81
C ILE A 265 10.24 93.42 -78.61
N SER A 266 9.45 92.50 -78.05
CA SER A 266 9.83 91.12 -77.71
C SER A 266 9.43 90.14 -78.82
N LEU A 267 10.40 89.40 -79.38
CA LEU A 267 10.10 88.07 -79.90
C LEU A 267 9.90 87.13 -78.69
N PRO A 268 9.24 85.96 -78.82
CA PRO A 268 9.05 85.08 -77.66
C PRO A 268 10.39 84.52 -77.18
N LYS A 269 11.00 85.20 -76.21
CA LYS A 269 11.94 84.80 -75.15
C LYS A 269 12.18 83.29 -74.98
N ASP A 270 11.09 82.51 -75.04
CA ASP A 270 11.05 81.07 -74.80
C ASP A 270 11.25 80.18 -76.03
N LEU A 271 11.34 80.71 -77.24
CA LEU A 271 11.44 79.89 -78.45
C LEU A 271 12.76 79.07 -78.47
N SER A 272 13.88 79.63 -77.98
CA SER A 272 15.16 78.90 -77.86
C SER A 272 15.14 77.84 -76.77
N SER A 273 14.61 78.18 -75.59
CA SER A 273 14.48 77.25 -74.46
C SER A 273 13.44 76.17 -74.77
N HIS A 274 12.40 76.45 -75.55
CA HIS A 274 11.37 75.49 -75.94
C HIS A 274 11.91 74.43 -76.91
N ILE A 275 12.73 74.82 -77.89
CA ILE A 275 13.37 73.89 -78.82
C ILE A 275 14.40 72.99 -78.12
N GLU A 276 15.19 73.54 -77.18
CA GLU A 276 16.18 72.77 -76.40
C GLU A 276 15.47 71.87 -75.36
N ARG A 277 14.42 72.36 -74.70
CA ARG A 277 13.57 71.57 -73.79
C ARG A 277 12.93 70.39 -74.51
N LEU A 278 12.37 70.60 -75.70
CA LEU A 278 11.77 69.52 -76.49
C LEU A 278 12.81 68.45 -76.87
N ARG A 279 14.04 68.85 -77.24
CA ARG A 279 15.13 67.90 -77.54
C ARG A 279 15.48 67.02 -76.34
N ILE A 280 15.78 67.65 -75.21
CA ILE A 280 16.21 66.97 -73.99
C ILE A 280 15.09 66.06 -73.48
N GLN A 281 13.84 66.52 -73.53
CA GLN A 281 12.68 65.72 -73.14
C GLN A 281 12.50 64.48 -74.03
N ILE A 282 12.69 64.59 -75.35
CA ILE A 282 12.60 63.43 -76.25
C ILE A 282 13.71 62.41 -75.93
N GLU A 283 14.97 62.84 -75.85
CA GLU A 283 16.11 61.94 -75.53
C GLU A 283 15.97 61.28 -74.15
N GLU A 284 15.48 62.01 -73.14
CA GLU A 284 15.23 61.49 -71.80
C GLU A 284 14.14 60.40 -71.79
N GLN A 285 13.02 60.65 -72.48
CA GLN A 285 11.93 59.68 -72.54
C GLN A 285 12.33 58.43 -73.35
N GLU A 286 13.16 58.56 -74.38
CA GLU A 286 13.71 57.42 -75.15
C GLU A 286 14.58 56.51 -74.27
N LYS A 287 15.48 57.08 -73.47
CA LYS A 287 16.31 56.33 -72.53
C LYS A 287 15.47 55.64 -71.46
N ARG A 288 14.46 56.33 -70.89
CA ARG A 288 13.52 55.74 -69.91
C ARG A 288 12.74 54.57 -70.51
N LEU A 289 12.31 54.69 -71.77
CA LEU A 289 11.55 53.64 -72.45
C LEU A 289 12.35 52.34 -72.60
N ILE A 290 13.64 52.44 -72.92
CA ILE A 290 14.54 51.27 -73.05
C ILE A 290 14.65 50.54 -71.71
N VAL A 291 14.94 51.26 -70.63
CA VAL A 291 15.09 50.68 -69.28
C VAL A 291 13.79 50.02 -68.80
N PHE A 292 12.63 50.65 -69.05
CA PHE A 292 11.35 50.05 -68.68
C PHE A 292 11.01 48.81 -69.51
N LYS A 293 11.35 48.77 -70.81
CA LYS A 293 11.16 47.58 -71.65
C LYS A 293 12.04 46.40 -71.23
N GLU A 294 13.28 46.65 -70.82
CA GLU A 294 14.18 45.59 -70.30
C GLU A 294 13.65 45.00 -68.98
N ARG A 295 13.22 45.85 -68.04
CA ARG A 295 12.59 45.40 -66.78
C ARG A 295 11.30 44.60 -67.03
N LEU A 296 10.52 44.99 -68.03
CA LEU A 296 9.29 44.30 -68.40
C LEU A 296 9.53 42.86 -68.88
N GLN A 297 10.69 42.58 -69.51
CA GLN A 297 11.03 41.21 -69.90
C GLN A 297 11.47 40.33 -68.72
N GLN A 298 12.10 40.92 -67.70
CA GLN A 298 12.60 40.19 -66.52
C GLN A 298 11.49 39.78 -65.54
N GLU A 299 10.43 40.59 -65.39
CA GLU A 299 9.34 40.31 -64.43
C GLU A 299 8.27 39.34 -64.94
N ARG A 300 8.42 38.79 -66.15
CA ARG A 300 7.44 37.85 -66.73
C ARG A 300 7.60 36.44 -66.14
N LEU A 301 7.01 36.20 -64.96
CA LEU A 301 6.91 34.88 -64.34
C LEU A 301 5.62 34.14 -64.76
N ALA A 302 5.76 32.85 -65.11
CA ALA A 302 4.62 31.96 -65.37
C ALA A 302 4.22 31.22 -64.08
N PRO A 303 2.91 31.02 -63.81
CA PRO A 303 2.46 30.29 -62.62
C PRO A 303 2.88 28.81 -62.67
N THR A 304 3.32 28.26 -61.53
CA THR A 304 3.62 26.83 -61.34
C THR A 304 2.35 25.98 -61.46
N GLU A 305 2.49 24.69 -61.80
CA GLU A 305 1.32 23.79 -61.95
C GLU A 305 0.50 23.65 -60.66
N ARG A 306 1.18 23.66 -59.51
CA ARG A 306 0.53 23.62 -58.18
C ARG A 306 -0.35 24.85 -57.92
N ILE A 307 0.08 26.04 -58.33
CA ILE A 307 -0.71 27.29 -58.21
C ILE A 307 -1.88 27.27 -59.20
N LYS A 308 -1.68 26.75 -60.42
CA LYS A 308 -2.77 26.60 -61.40
C LYS A 308 -3.88 25.69 -60.84
N TRP A 309 -3.50 24.55 -60.29
CA TRP A 309 -4.43 23.63 -59.63
C TRP A 309 -5.17 24.29 -58.45
N TYR A 310 -4.48 25.08 -57.63
CA TYR A 310 -5.09 25.82 -56.53
C TYR A 310 -6.11 26.85 -57.02
N ILE A 311 -5.82 27.58 -58.10
CA ILE A 311 -6.75 28.54 -58.69
C ILE A 311 -8.00 27.83 -59.23
N GLU A 312 -7.84 26.66 -59.85
CA GLU A 312 -8.93 25.84 -60.38
C GLU A 312 -9.88 25.32 -59.28
N HIS A 313 -9.34 24.97 -58.11
CA HIS A 313 -10.11 24.39 -57.00
C HIS A 313 -10.30 25.37 -55.82
N LYS A 314 -10.11 26.67 -56.07
CA LYS A 314 -10.03 27.70 -55.03
C LYS A 314 -11.28 27.77 -54.14
N ASP A 315 -12.46 27.64 -54.76
CA ASP A 315 -13.73 27.73 -54.05
C ASP A 315 -13.98 26.52 -53.16
N GLU A 316 -13.61 25.32 -53.62
CA GLU A 316 -13.70 24.07 -52.84
C GLU A 316 -12.73 24.09 -51.64
N LEU A 317 -11.49 24.52 -51.85
CA LEU A 317 -10.49 24.63 -50.78
C LEU A 317 -10.87 25.69 -49.75
N LYS A 318 -11.44 26.81 -50.20
CA LYS A 318 -11.96 27.87 -49.32
C LYS A 318 -13.15 27.38 -48.50
N TYR A 319 -14.02 26.58 -49.09
CA TYR A 319 -15.15 25.94 -48.40
C TYR A 319 -14.65 25.05 -47.25
N ILE A 320 -13.64 24.20 -47.50
CA ILE A 320 -13.01 23.36 -46.47
C ILE A 320 -12.40 24.25 -45.37
N MET A 321 -11.63 25.28 -45.74
CA MET A 321 -11.00 26.20 -44.79
C MET A 321 -12.00 26.90 -43.85
N GLN A 322 -13.19 27.27 -44.34
CA GLN A 322 -14.22 27.90 -43.52
C GLN A 322 -14.80 26.96 -42.47
N ARG A 323 -14.80 25.65 -42.73
CA ARG A 323 -15.31 24.62 -41.81
C ARG A 323 -14.23 23.93 -40.98
N MET A 324 -12.95 24.30 -41.14
CA MET A 324 -11.87 23.77 -40.31
C MET A 324 -12.14 23.89 -38.80
N PRO A 325 -12.76 24.96 -38.26
CA PRO A 325 -13.11 24.99 -36.84
C PRO A 325 -14.09 23.90 -36.42
N GLN A 326 -14.98 23.45 -37.31
CA GLN A 326 -15.91 22.35 -37.05
C GLN A 326 -15.18 21.01 -37.03
N ILE A 327 -14.25 20.82 -37.98
CA ILE A 327 -13.42 19.62 -38.06
C ILE A 327 -12.49 19.51 -36.85
N ASP A 328 -11.84 20.63 -36.47
CA ASP A 328 -10.99 20.69 -35.28
C ASP A 328 -11.77 20.36 -34.00
N ARG A 329 -13.02 20.83 -33.87
CA ARG A 329 -13.90 20.46 -32.74
C ARG A 329 -14.20 18.96 -32.72
N VAL A 330 -14.55 18.36 -33.86
CA VAL A 330 -14.83 16.91 -33.93
C VAL A 330 -13.57 16.10 -33.62
N LEU A 331 -12.40 16.51 -34.09
CA LEU A 331 -11.13 15.84 -33.75
C LEU A 331 -10.77 15.98 -32.26
N GLN A 332 -11.09 17.11 -31.63
CA GLN A 332 -10.95 17.29 -30.17
C GLN A 332 -11.94 16.41 -29.38
N GLN A 333 -13.19 16.34 -29.83
CA GLN A 333 -14.21 15.47 -29.24
C GLN A 333 -13.82 14.00 -29.36
N LEU A 334 -13.33 13.58 -30.53
CA LEU A 334 -12.80 12.24 -30.77
C LEU A 334 -11.68 11.91 -29.77
N LEU A 335 -10.69 12.79 -29.62
CA LEU A 335 -9.59 12.61 -28.66
C LEU A 335 -10.09 12.42 -27.22
N GLN A 336 -11.08 13.23 -26.81
CA GLN A 336 -11.66 13.12 -25.47
C GLN A 336 -12.41 11.80 -25.27
N ILE A 337 -13.19 11.38 -26.27
CA ILE A 337 -13.98 10.15 -26.20
C ILE A 337 -13.08 8.91 -26.27
N GLU A 338 -12.05 8.90 -27.14
CA GLU A 338 -11.02 7.84 -27.20
C GLU A 338 -10.35 7.66 -25.83
N PHE A 339 -9.94 8.77 -25.19
CA PHE A 339 -9.35 8.75 -23.86
C PHE A 339 -10.31 8.19 -22.80
N ASN A 340 -11.54 8.72 -22.74
CA ASN A 340 -12.54 8.28 -21.77
C ASN A 340 -12.91 6.80 -21.95
N TYR A 341 -13.02 6.35 -23.21
CA TYR A 341 -13.31 4.96 -23.54
C TYR A 341 -12.21 4.03 -23.01
N SER A 342 -10.93 4.35 -23.29
CA SER A 342 -9.80 3.56 -22.78
C SER A 342 -9.73 3.53 -21.25
N ALA A 343 -9.97 4.66 -20.59
CA ALA A 343 -9.93 4.75 -19.13
C ALA A 343 -11.06 3.94 -18.48
N LYS A 344 -12.26 3.96 -19.07
CA LYS A 344 -13.39 3.16 -18.59
C LYS A 344 -13.19 1.67 -18.83
N GLN A 345 -12.57 1.30 -19.94
CA GLN A 345 -12.22 -0.09 -20.23
C GLN A 345 -11.21 -0.66 -19.22
N GLU A 346 -10.13 0.08 -18.93
CA GLU A 346 -9.15 -0.32 -17.92
C GLU A 346 -9.77 -0.48 -16.53
N LEU A 347 -10.68 0.43 -16.16
CA LEU A 347 -11.39 0.38 -14.89
C LEU A 347 -12.34 -0.83 -14.83
N LEU A 348 -13.05 -1.13 -15.92
CA LEU A 348 -13.89 -2.31 -16.05
C LEU A 348 -13.09 -3.60 -15.91
N ASP A 349 -11.94 -3.70 -16.59
CA ASP A 349 -11.03 -4.85 -16.52
C ASP A 349 -10.52 -5.07 -15.08
N LYS A 350 -10.19 -3.98 -14.38
CA LYS A 350 -9.75 -4.02 -12.98
C LYS A 350 -10.83 -4.53 -12.03
N GLU A 351 -12.07 -4.08 -12.18
CA GLU A 351 -13.20 -4.55 -11.35
C GLU A 351 -13.57 -6.01 -11.67
N ARG A 352 -13.55 -6.41 -12.94
CA ARG A 352 -13.74 -7.82 -13.35
C ARG A 352 -12.65 -8.73 -12.77
N ALA A 353 -11.39 -8.27 -12.77
CA ALA A 353 -10.28 -9.01 -12.19
C ALA A 353 -10.42 -9.24 -10.67
N LYS A 354 -10.96 -8.26 -9.92
CA LYS A 354 -11.26 -8.43 -8.48
C LYS A 354 -12.29 -9.52 -8.22
N LEU A 355 -13.24 -9.70 -9.13
CA LEU A 355 -14.30 -10.71 -9.03
C LEU A 355 -13.89 -12.09 -9.58
N GLY A 356 -12.67 -12.23 -10.11
CA GLY A 356 -12.17 -13.49 -10.68
C GLY A 356 -12.91 -13.93 -11.95
N VAL A 357 -13.59 -13.01 -12.64
CA VAL A 357 -14.26 -13.24 -13.92
C VAL A 357 -13.26 -12.99 -15.04
N LEU A 358 -13.10 -13.96 -15.95
CA LEU A 358 -12.27 -13.82 -17.16
C LEU A 358 -13.18 -13.51 -18.35
N ASP A 359 -12.62 -12.75 -19.31
CA ASP A 359 -13.24 -12.01 -20.42
C ASP A 359 -14.54 -12.56 -21.07
N ASP A 360 -15.39 -11.61 -21.48
CA ASP A 360 -16.59 -11.68 -22.35
C ASP A 360 -17.94 -12.17 -21.76
N GLU A 361 -18.04 -12.46 -20.46
CA GLU A 361 -19.34 -12.78 -19.85
C GLU A 361 -20.01 -11.54 -19.22
N SER A 362 -21.16 -11.14 -19.77
CA SER A 362 -21.98 -10.04 -19.23
C SER A 362 -22.47 -10.36 -17.81
N ILE A 363 -22.20 -9.47 -16.85
CA ILE A 363 -22.69 -9.63 -15.47
C ILE A 363 -24.20 -9.31 -15.47
N PRO A 364 -25.08 -10.27 -15.11
CA PRO A 364 -26.52 -10.05 -15.23
C PRO A 364 -27.03 -8.98 -14.26
N SER A 365 -28.02 -8.23 -14.72
CA SER A 365 -28.77 -7.21 -13.97
C SER A 365 -29.75 -7.79 -12.95
N ALA A 366 -29.40 -8.87 -12.28
CA ALA A 366 -30.33 -9.51 -11.35
C ALA A 366 -30.36 -8.72 -10.03
N GLU A 367 -31.56 -8.41 -9.53
CA GLU A 367 -31.76 -8.04 -8.13
C GLU A 367 -31.03 -9.10 -7.29
N LEU A 368 -29.99 -8.67 -6.57
CA LEU A 368 -29.32 -9.51 -5.58
C LEU A 368 -30.41 -10.17 -4.74
N LEU A 369 -30.28 -11.48 -4.49
CA LEU A 369 -31.09 -12.11 -3.45
C LEU A 369 -30.84 -11.30 -2.18
N GLN A 370 -31.79 -10.43 -1.80
CA GLN A 370 -31.73 -9.69 -0.55
C GLN A 370 -31.90 -10.72 0.55
N ASP A 371 -30.81 -11.34 0.95
CA ASP A 371 -30.91 -12.44 1.87
C ASP A 371 -30.85 -11.95 3.31
N GLU A 372 -31.92 -11.22 3.66
CA GLU A 372 -32.49 -11.19 5.01
C GLU A 372 -32.50 -12.60 5.60
N GLU A 373 -32.80 -13.63 4.81
CA GLU A 373 -32.77 -15.03 5.23
C GLU A 373 -31.36 -15.49 5.63
N TYR A 374 -30.31 -15.17 4.85
CA TYR A 374 -28.91 -15.46 5.22
C TYR A 374 -28.48 -14.67 6.46
N LYS A 375 -28.85 -13.38 6.54
CA LYS A 375 -28.56 -12.55 7.72
C LYS A 375 -29.23 -13.09 8.96
N GLN A 376 -30.49 -13.53 8.85
CA GLN A 376 -31.24 -14.16 9.93
C GLN A 376 -30.63 -15.50 10.30
N LEU A 377 -30.23 -16.33 9.33
CA LEU A 377 -29.53 -17.59 9.57
C LEU A 377 -28.21 -17.34 10.31
N MET A 378 -27.38 -16.40 9.86
CA MET A 378 -26.11 -16.07 10.52
C MET A 378 -26.32 -15.42 11.89
N TYR A 379 -27.38 -14.64 12.07
CA TYR A 379 -27.76 -14.10 13.39
C TYR A 379 -28.16 -15.21 14.36
N VAL A 380 -29.02 -16.14 13.93
CA VAL A 380 -29.43 -17.31 14.71
C VAL A 380 -28.21 -18.18 15.03
N TYR A 381 -27.34 -18.42 14.07
CA TYR A 381 -26.09 -19.15 14.30
C TYR A 381 -25.22 -18.48 15.36
N ASN A 382 -24.98 -17.18 15.25
CA ASN A 382 -24.18 -16.43 16.22
C ASN A 382 -24.82 -16.46 17.63
N GLN A 383 -26.15 -16.38 17.73
CA GLN A 383 -26.85 -16.52 19.01
C GLN A 383 -26.73 -17.94 19.59
N LEU A 384 -26.88 -18.97 18.75
CA LEU A 384 -26.71 -20.37 19.15
C LEU A 384 -25.29 -20.63 19.66
N MET A 385 -24.27 -20.16 18.94
CA MET A 385 -22.87 -20.30 19.33
C MET A 385 -22.57 -19.57 20.63
N THR A 386 -23.10 -18.36 20.81
CA THR A 386 -22.95 -17.59 22.05
C THR A 386 -23.62 -18.31 23.23
N ARG A 387 -24.86 -18.77 23.07
CA ARG A 387 -25.59 -19.47 24.15
C ARG A 387 -24.97 -20.82 24.49
N LYS A 388 -24.45 -21.56 23.51
CA LYS A 388 -23.67 -22.79 23.75
C LYS A 388 -22.41 -22.49 24.55
N HIS A 389 -21.68 -21.44 24.19
CA HIS A 389 -20.49 -20.99 24.93
C HIS A 389 -20.82 -20.61 26.38
N ASP A 390 -21.89 -19.82 26.59
CA ASP A 390 -22.35 -19.43 27.94
C ASP A 390 -22.74 -20.65 28.79
N LEU A 391 -23.48 -21.61 28.21
CA LEU A 391 -23.87 -22.83 28.89
C LEU A 391 -22.65 -23.70 29.23
N GLU A 392 -21.66 -23.81 28.35
CA GLU A 392 -20.41 -24.51 28.66
C GLU A 392 -19.63 -23.84 29.80
N HIS A 393 -19.69 -22.50 29.88
CA HIS A 393 -19.14 -21.76 30.99
C HIS A 393 -19.93 -21.97 32.31
N GLU A 394 -21.27 -21.95 32.27
CA GLU A 394 -22.12 -22.30 33.43
C GLU A 394 -21.84 -23.74 33.91
N LYS A 395 -21.71 -24.69 32.98
CA LYS A 395 -21.36 -26.09 33.26
C LYS A 395 -20.04 -26.21 34.00
N THR A 396 -18.98 -25.58 33.48
CA THR A 396 -17.63 -25.66 34.09
C THR A 396 -17.61 -25.07 35.50
N GLN A 397 -18.38 -24.01 35.77
CA GLN A 397 -18.54 -23.47 37.12
C GLN A 397 -19.23 -24.46 38.08
N GLU A 398 -20.28 -25.16 37.64
CA GLU A 398 -20.97 -26.15 38.48
C GLU A 398 -20.15 -27.43 38.70
N TYR A 399 -19.40 -27.90 37.70
CA TYR A 399 -18.44 -29.01 37.90
C TYR A 399 -17.36 -28.64 38.94
N ALA A 400 -16.92 -27.38 38.98
CA ALA A 400 -15.99 -26.89 40.00
C ALA A 400 -16.61 -26.88 41.41
N LYS A 401 -17.91 -26.60 41.56
CA LYS A 401 -18.61 -26.70 42.86
C LYS A 401 -18.72 -28.15 43.33
N ILE A 402 -19.10 -29.06 42.42
CA ILE A 402 -19.22 -30.49 42.68
C ILE A 402 -17.85 -31.10 43.06
N SER A 403 -16.78 -30.72 42.38
CA SER A 403 -15.43 -31.23 42.68
C SER A 403 -15.00 -30.83 44.09
N VAL A 404 -15.20 -29.57 44.48
CA VAL A 404 -14.93 -29.07 45.84
C VAL A 404 -15.78 -29.81 46.89
N GLN A 405 -17.06 -30.07 46.61
CA GLN A 405 -17.94 -30.83 47.51
C GLN A 405 -17.47 -32.28 47.67
N LYS A 406 -17.13 -32.95 46.57
CA LYS A 406 -16.60 -34.32 46.56
C LYS A 406 -15.27 -34.42 47.30
N GLU A 407 -14.40 -33.42 47.15
CA GLU A 407 -13.13 -33.35 47.86
C GLU A 407 -13.34 -33.22 49.37
N LYS A 408 -14.31 -32.40 49.82
CA LYS A 408 -14.69 -32.34 51.25
C LYS A 408 -15.17 -33.69 51.79
N ILE A 409 -15.93 -34.46 51.01
CA ILE A 409 -16.33 -35.84 51.40
C ILE A 409 -15.12 -36.77 51.44
N ALA A 410 -14.23 -36.68 50.47
CA ALA A 410 -13.00 -37.48 50.39
C ALA A 410 -12.07 -37.19 51.57
N GLN A 411 -11.91 -35.92 51.95
CA GLN A 411 -11.15 -35.50 53.14
C GLN A 411 -11.78 -36.04 54.43
N LEU A 412 -13.11 -35.96 54.59
CA LEU A 412 -13.82 -36.58 55.73
C LEU A 412 -13.66 -38.11 55.75
N ALA A 413 -13.53 -38.76 54.59
CA ALA A 413 -13.25 -40.19 54.50
C ALA A 413 -11.79 -40.51 54.84
N GLN A 414 -10.85 -39.69 54.37
CA GLN A 414 -9.42 -39.82 54.62
C GLN A 414 -9.07 -39.63 56.10
N ILE A 415 -9.64 -38.61 56.77
CA ILE A 415 -9.48 -38.39 58.21
C ILE A 415 -9.95 -39.62 59.01
N ASN A 416 -10.98 -40.36 58.55
CA ASN A 416 -11.38 -41.61 59.19
C ASN A 416 -10.44 -42.78 58.87
N THR A 417 -9.85 -42.84 57.69
CA THR A 417 -8.85 -43.87 57.33
C THR A 417 -7.47 -43.64 57.94
N GLU A 418 -7.07 -42.39 58.22
CA GLU A 418 -5.82 -42.07 58.92
C GLU A 418 -5.96 -42.23 60.43
N ASN A 419 -7.10 -41.83 61.02
CA ASN A 419 -7.40 -42.15 62.43
C ASN A 419 -7.59 -43.65 62.69
N THR A 420 -7.78 -44.47 61.65
CA THR A 420 -7.76 -45.94 61.77
C THR A 420 -6.37 -46.55 61.50
N LYS A 421 -5.41 -45.78 60.97
CA LYS A 421 -4.01 -46.18 60.72
C LYS A 421 -3.03 -45.73 61.80
N GLU A 422 -3.35 -44.72 62.61
CA GLU A 422 -2.79 -44.68 63.97
C GLU A 422 -3.29 -45.93 64.68
N LYS A 423 -2.41 -46.94 64.78
CA LYS A 423 -2.57 -48.07 65.68
C LYS A 423 -3.07 -47.52 67.01
N ILE A 424 -4.37 -47.68 67.28
CA ILE A 424 -4.85 -47.75 68.65
C ILE A 424 -4.01 -48.88 69.24
N SER A 425 -2.95 -48.51 69.97
CA SER A 425 -2.19 -49.45 70.75
C SER A 425 -3.18 -50.04 71.73
N PHE A 426 -3.73 -51.19 71.37
CA PHE A 426 -4.67 -51.90 72.20
C PHE A 426 -3.90 -52.22 73.49
N PRO A 427 -4.48 -51.95 74.66
CA PRO A 427 -3.75 -51.46 75.81
C PRO A 427 -3.08 -52.63 76.54
N TRP A 428 -1.93 -53.06 76.03
CA TRP A 428 -1.01 -53.89 76.79
C TRP A 428 -0.72 -53.21 78.15
N ILE A 429 -0.74 -51.88 78.22
CA ILE A 429 -0.59 -51.13 79.47
C ILE A 429 -1.76 -51.38 80.45
N SER A 430 -3.03 -51.40 80.02
CA SER A 430 -4.13 -51.70 80.94
C SER A 430 -4.20 -53.20 81.29
N ALA A 431 -3.84 -54.08 80.35
CA ALA A 431 -3.73 -55.52 80.59
C ALA A 431 -2.56 -55.88 81.52
N ILE A 432 -1.43 -55.16 81.43
CA ILE A 432 -0.27 -55.29 82.33
C ILE A 432 -0.58 -54.69 83.70
N CYS A 433 -1.27 -53.54 83.77
CA CYS A 433 -1.70 -52.97 85.06
C CYS A 433 -2.72 -53.87 85.78
N MET A 434 -3.67 -54.47 85.04
CA MET A 434 -4.59 -55.48 85.60
C MET A 434 -3.86 -56.78 85.97
N GLY A 435 -2.92 -57.23 85.12
CA GLY A 435 -2.09 -58.42 85.34
C GLY A 435 -1.19 -58.32 86.58
N LEU A 436 -0.45 -57.21 86.72
CA LEU A 436 0.36 -56.88 87.88
C LEU A 436 -0.50 -56.69 89.14
N GLY A 437 -1.70 -56.11 88.98
CA GLY A 437 -2.70 -56.02 90.04
C GLY A 437 -3.13 -57.40 90.56
N SER A 438 -3.46 -58.33 89.67
CA SER A 438 -3.83 -59.71 90.03
C SER A 438 -2.67 -60.51 90.63
N ILE A 439 -1.44 -60.34 90.14
CA ILE A 439 -0.23 -60.98 90.71
C ILE A 439 0.05 -60.42 92.11
N GLY A 440 -0.11 -59.11 92.32
CA GLY A 440 0.01 -58.47 93.63
C GLY A 440 -1.05 -58.94 94.64
N ILE A 441 -2.30 -59.17 94.18
CA ILE A 441 -3.37 -59.73 95.01
C ILE A 441 -3.04 -61.17 95.42
N ILE A 442 -2.59 -62.02 94.50
CA ILE A 442 -2.20 -63.42 94.77
C ILE A 442 -1.00 -63.50 95.74
N LEU A 443 0.03 -62.66 95.56
CA LEU A 443 1.19 -62.58 96.47
C LEU A 443 0.79 -62.07 97.87
N SER A 444 -0.18 -61.15 97.95
CA SER A 444 -0.65 -60.61 99.24
C SER A 444 -1.45 -61.65 100.06
N ILE A 445 -2.19 -62.53 99.40
CA ILE A 445 -2.92 -63.65 100.03
C ILE A 445 -1.96 -64.69 100.61
N PHE A 446 -0.81 -64.95 99.96
CA PHE A 446 0.20 -65.91 100.42
C PHE A 446 1.10 -65.37 101.54
N PHE A 447 1.47 -64.08 101.52
CA PHE A 447 2.46 -63.51 102.46
C PHE A 447 1.89 -62.62 103.58
N LYS A 448 0.57 -62.36 103.62
CA LYS A 448 -0.09 -61.49 104.64
C LYS A 448 0.55 -60.09 104.79
N ILE A 449 1.04 -59.50 103.70
CA ILE A 449 1.59 -58.13 103.68
C ILE A 449 0.50 -57.18 103.16
N PHE A 450 -0.11 -56.41 104.08
CA PHE A 450 -1.28 -55.55 103.79
C PHE A 450 -0.97 -54.39 102.81
N SER A 451 0.30 -53.98 102.67
CA SER A 451 0.70 -52.86 101.80
C SER A 451 0.62 -53.17 100.30
N GLY A 452 0.64 -54.43 99.88
CA GLY A 452 0.56 -54.82 98.44
C GLY A 452 -0.84 -54.72 97.83
N LEU A 453 -1.89 -54.76 98.65
CA LEU A 453 -3.29 -54.78 98.22
C LEU A 453 -3.82 -53.38 97.85
N LEU A 454 -3.30 -52.34 98.51
CA LEU A 454 -3.65 -50.93 98.21
C LEU A 454 -3.07 -50.45 96.87
N VAL A 455 -1.84 -50.87 96.54
CA VAL A 455 -1.17 -50.47 95.29
C VAL A 455 -1.84 -51.13 94.07
N SER A 456 -2.30 -52.38 94.21
CA SER A 456 -2.96 -53.14 93.13
C SER A 456 -4.37 -52.61 92.83
N VAL A 457 -5.14 -52.23 93.86
CA VAL A 457 -6.47 -51.60 93.69
C VAL A 457 -6.34 -50.20 93.07
N GLY A 458 -5.33 -49.41 93.47
CA GLY A 458 -5.06 -48.10 92.89
C GLY A 458 -4.77 -48.15 91.39
N ALA A 459 -3.95 -49.11 90.95
CA ALA A 459 -3.64 -49.29 89.52
C ALA A 459 -4.87 -49.68 88.67
N CYS A 460 -5.77 -50.50 89.23
CA CYS A 460 -6.99 -50.92 88.54
C CYS A 460 -8.00 -49.77 88.36
N ILE A 461 -8.14 -48.90 89.37
CA ILE A 461 -9.05 -47.75 89.33
C ILE A 461 -8.58 -46.72 88.29
N VAL A 462 -7.28 -46.41 88.26
CA VAL A 462 -6.70 -45.48 87.27
C VAL A 462 -6.88 -46.01 85.85
N GLY A 463 -6.68 -47.31 85.63
CA GLY A 463 -6.94 -47.95 84.34
C GLY A 463 -8.42 -47.89 83.91
N PHE A 464 -9.36 -48.05 84.85
CA PHE A 464 -10.79 -48.03 84.56
C PHE A 464 -11.32 -46.62 84.25
N VAL A 465 -10.88 -45.61 85.00
CA VAL A 465 -11.27 -44.21 84.77
C VAL A 465 -10.76 -43.71 83.42
N TRP A 466 -9.53 -44.07 83.05
CA TRP A 466 -8.96 -43.72 81.75
C TRP A 466 -9.72 -44.37 80.57
N TYR A 467 -10.18 -45.61 80.73
CA TYR A 467 -10.99 -46.31 79.73
C TYR A 467 -12.36 -45.66 79.48
N VAL A 468 -13.09 -45.30 80.55
CA VAL A 468 -14.42 -44.70 80.43
C VAL A 468 -14.37 -43.29 79.82
N TYR A 469 -13.37 -42.48 80.19
CA TYR A 469 -13.19 -41.13 79.64
C TYR A 469 -12.95 -41.14 78.12
N ASN A 470 -12.08 -42.03 77.62
CA ASN A 470 -11.79 -42.13 76.20
C ASN A 470 -12.98 -42.63 75.36
N ARG A 471 -13.88 -43.44 75.93
CA ARG A 471 -15.06 -43.96 75.23
C ARG A 471 -16.18 -42.92 75.06
N GLY A 472 -16.30 -41.98 76.00
CA GLY A 472 -17.30 -40.90 75.93
C GLY A 472 -16.95 -39.80 74.92
N GLN A 473 -15.67 -39.49 74.74
CA GLN A 473 -15.17 -38.52 73.75
C GLN A 473 -15.36 -39.00 72.30
N THR A 474 -15.16 -40.29 72.05
CA THR A 474 -15.28 -40.89 70.70
C THR A 474 -16.72 -40.88 70.18
N GLN A 475 -17.73 -41.12 71.02
CA GLN A 475 -19.13 -41.15 70.57
C GLN A 475 -19.73 -39.79 70.22
N LYS A 476 -19.32 -38.69 70.88
CA LYS A 476 -19.78 -37.33 70.53
C LYS A 476 -19.23 -36.87 69.17
N ARG A 477 -17.98 -37.21 68.86
CA ARG A 477 -17.31 -36.85 67.59
C ARG A 477 -17.98 -37.52 66.38
N LEU A 478 -18.36 -38.80 66.51
CA LEU A 478 -19.03 -39.58 65.45
C LEU A 478 -20.43 -39.07 65.06
N ARG A 479 -21.15 -38.38 65.97
CA ARG A 479 -22.52 -37.89 65.69
C ARG A 479 -22.53 -36.59 64.89
N GLY A 480 -21.67 -35.63 65.24
CA GLY A 480 -21.54 -34.37 64.48
C GLY A 480 -21.00 -34.56 63.06
N GLU A 481 -20.15 -35.57 62.85
CA GLU A 481 -19.60 -35.89 61.53
C GLU A 481 -20.64 -36.50 60.58
N LYS A 482 -21.61 -37.26 61.11
CA LYS A 482 -22.72 -37.81 60.31
C LYS A 482 -23.68 -36.73 59.81
N GLU A 483 -24.01 -35.74 60.64
CA GLU A 483 -24.89 -34.64 60.26
C GLU A 483 -24.25 -33.73 59.20
N TYR A 484 -22.95 -33.44 59.35
CA TYR A 484 -22.18 -32.68 58.35
C TYR A 484 -22.07 -33.40 57.01
N ARG A 485 -21.80 -34.73 57.01
CA ARG A 485 -21.79 -35.53 55.77
C ARG A 485 -23.14 -35.53 55.04
N GLN A 486 -24.26 -35.57 55.78
CA GLN A 486 -25.59 -35.54 55.16
C GLN A 486 -25.90 -34.21 54.47
N GLN A 487 -25.44 -33.08 55.02
CA GLN A 487 -25.59 -31.76 54.39
C GLN A 487 -24.86 -31.68 53.04
N ILE A 488 -23.62 -32.19 52.97
CA ILE A 488 -22.82 -32.20 51.73
C ILE A 488 -23.46 -33.13 50.68
N ILE A 489 -23.98 -34.30 51.08
CA ILE A 489 -24.68 -35.21 50.16
C ILE A 489 -25.96 -34.58 49.58
N HIS A 490 -26.70 -33.79 50.39
CA HIS A 490 -27.87 -33.09 49.89
C HIS A 490 -27.50 -31.99 48.87
N GLN A 491 -26.43 -31.25 49.11
CA GLN A 491 -25.94 -30.23 48.18
C GLN A 491 -25.46 -30.86 46.86
N LEU A 492 -24.73 -31.97 46.92
CA LEU A 492 -24.32 -32.73 45.73
C LEU A 492 -25.50 -33.22 44.87
N ARG A 493 -26.63 -33.60 45.49
CA ARG A 493 -27.84 -33.97 44.73
C ARG A 493 -28.42 -32.79 43.96
N HIS A 494 -28.51 -31.62 44.59
CA HIS A 494 -29.01 -30.42 43.93
C HIS A 494 -28.11 -30.02 42.74
N GLU A 495 -26.79 -30.11 42.90
CA GLU A 495 -25.83 -29.84 41.81
C GLU A 495 -25.90 -30.91 40.69
N GLN A 496 -26.18 -32.18 41.03
CA GLN A 496 -26.45 -33.23 40.03
C GLN A 496 -27.77 -33.02 39.26
N ASP A 497 -28.82 -32.55 39.93
CA ASP A 497 -30.09 -32.22 39.27
C ASP A 497 -29.91 -31.07 38.27
N TYR A 498 -29.10 -30.05 38.62
CA TYR A 498 -28.73 -28.97 37.70
C TYR A 498 -27.96 -29.47 36.47
N LEU A 499 -27.01 -30.40 36.63
CA LEU A 499 -26.31 -31.02 35.49
C LEU A 499 -27.27 -31.76 34.54
N SER A 500 -28.29 -32.42 35.09
CA SER A 500 -29.31 -33.08 34.28
C SER A 500 -30.18 -32.08 33.48
N GLU A 501 -30.39 -30.87 34.02
CA GLU A 501 -31.08 -29.78 33.34
C GLU A 501 -30.20 -29.13 32.27
N TYR A 502 -28.90 -28.98 32.54
CA TYR A 502 -27.91 -28.57 31.55
C TYR A 502 -27.88 -29.50 30.32
N GLU A 503 -27.84 -30.83 30.53
CA GLU A 503 -27.82 -31.80 29.44
C GLU A 503 -29.05 -31.68 28.54
N LYS A 504 -30.23 -31.41 29.11
CA LYS A 504 -31.46 -31.15 28.36
C LYS A 504 -31.36 -29.87 27.53
N ASN A 505 -30.85 -28.78 28.12
CA ASN A 505 -30.69 -27.50 27.42
C ASN A 505 -29.66 -27.59 26.28
N TYR A 506 -28.55 -28.30 26.49
CA TYR A 506 -27.52 -28.51 25.47
C TYR A 506 -28.03 -29.40 24.32
N ALA A 507 -28.83 -30.43 24.63
CA ALA A 507 -29.48 -31.26 23.62
C ALA A 507 -30.47 -30.43 22.76
N GLN A 508 -31.25 -29.53 23.36
CA GLN A 508 -32.12 -28.61 22.63
C GLN A 508 -31.34 -27.68 21.69
N LEU A 509 -30.22 -27.12 22.15
CA LEU A 509 -29.38 -26.27 21.29
C LEU A 509 -28.73 -27.03 20.13
N THR A 510 -28.35 -28.29 20.37
CA THR A 510 -27.80 -29.15 19.32
C THR A 510 -28.87 -29.51 18.29
N GLN A 511 -30.13 -29.66 18.71
CA GLN A 511 -31.24 -29.81 17.78
C GLN A 511 -31.45 -28.54 16.92
N LEU A 512 -31.41 -27.35 17.53
CA LEU A 512 -31.52 -26.08 16.80
C LEU A 512 -30.35 -25.84 15.83
N GLU A 513 -29.14 -26.27 16.18
CA GLU A 513 -27.98 -26.23 15.27
C GLU A 513 -28.19 -27.14 14.06
N ASN A 514 -28.68 -28.37 14.26
CA ASN A 514 -29.00 -29.26 13.16
C ASN A 514 -30.09 -28.67 12.25
N GLU A 515 -31.13 -28.05 12.84
CA GLU A 515 -32.16 -27.34 12.08
C GLU A 515 -31.57 -26.18 11.27
N TRP A 516 -30.67 -25.39 11.86
CA TRP A 516 -29.94 -24.33 11.15
C TRP A 516 -29.11 -24.89 9.99
N THR A 517 -28.40 -26.00 10.22
CA THR A 517 -27.53 -26.62 9.20
C THR A 517 -28.35 -27.04 7.98
N ILE A 518 -29.51 -27.66 8.20
CA ILE A 518 -30.45 -28.04 7.13
C ILE A 518 -30.97 -26.80 6.40
N GLN A 519 -31.29 -25.71 7.09
CA GLN A 519 -31.73 -24.47 6.44
C GLN A 519 -30.61 -23.83 5.63
N MET A 520 -29.37 -23.87 6.13
CA MET A 520 -28.20 -23.33 5.44
C MET A 520 -27.84 -24.14 4.18
N GLU A 521 -27.96 -25.47 4.21
CA GLU A 521 -27.79 -26.32 3.03
C GLU A 521 -28.86 -26.00 1.96
N ARG A 522 -30.13 -25.88 2.36
CA ARG A 522 -31.22 -25.49 1.44
C ARG A 522 -30.99 -24.11 0.83
N TYR A 523 -30.50 -23.18 1.63
CA TYR A 523 -30.12 -21.85 1.18
C TYR A 523 -29.02 -21.93 0.12
N GLN A 524 -27.94 -22.67 0.38
CA GLN A 524 -26.82 -22.82 -0.56
C GLN A 524 -27.26 -23.51 -1.86
N GLU A 525 -28.13 -24.52 -1.79
CA GLU A 525 -28.71 -25.14 -2.98
C GLU A 525 -29.51 -24.13 -3.80
N ARG A 526 -30.34 -23.30 -3.16
CA ARG A 526 -31.11 -22.24 -3.84
C ARG A 526 -30.21 -21.16 -4.43
N GLU A 527 -29.17 -20.76 -3.70
CA GLU A 527 -28.15 -19.81 -4.15
C GLU A 527 -27.43 -20.33 -5.39
N ASN A 528 -27.01 -21.60 -5.40
CA ASN A 528 -26.35 -22.25 -6.51
C ASN A 528 -27.27 -22.40 -7.73
N LEU A 529 -28.54 -22.75 -7.51
CA LEU A 529 -29.55 -22.79 -8.58
C LEU A 529 -29.78 -21.40 -9.19
N TRP A 530 -29.83 -20.36 -8.37
CA TRP A 530 -29.93 -18.98 -8.83
C TRP A 530 -28.68 -18.55 -9.61
N LYS A 531 -27.48 -18.85 -9.11
CA LYS A 531 -26.20 -18.58 -9.80
C LYS A 531 -26.16 -19.24 -11.17
N HIS A 532 -26.55 -20.51 -11.25
CA HIS A 532 -26.67 -21.22 -12.52
C HIS A 532 -27.69 -20.62 -13.48
N ALA A 533 -28.88 -20.26 -12.99
CA ALA A 533 -29.92 -19.65 -13.82
C ALA A 533 -29.50 -18.29 -14.38
N HIS A 534 -28.69 -17.54 -13.63
CA HIS A 534 -28.20 -16.21 -14.01
C HIS A 534 -26.77 -16.24 -14.55
N LYS A 535 -26.16 -17.40 -14.85
CA LYS A 535 -24.78 -17.48 -15.36
C LYS A 535 -23.74 -16.76 -14.48
N VAL A 536 -23.97 -16.69 -13.18
CA VAL A 536 -22.97 -16.19 -12.22
C VAL A 536 -22.03 -17.34 -11.88
N PRO A 537 -20.69 -17.12 -11.87
CA PRO A 537 -19.73 -18.17 -11.51
C PRO A 537 -20.04 -18.77 -10.13
N LEU A 538 -20.07 -20.11 -10.04
CA LEU A 538 -20.29 -20.82 -8.77
C LEU A 538 -19.21 -20.51 -7.72
N SER A 539 -18.03 -20.07 -8.17
CA SER A 539 -16.91 -19.63 -7.33
C SER A 539 -17.15 -18.28 -6.64
N LEU A 540 -18.15 -17.51 -7.10
CA LEU A 540 -18.48 -16.21 -6.54
C LEU A 540 -19.36 -16.37 -5.30
N SER A 541 -18.95 -15.82 -4.16
CA SER A 541 -19.78 -15.79 -2.95
C SER A 541 -20.71 -14.57 -2.99
N LEU A 542 -22.04 -14.77 -3.06
CA LEU A 542 -22.99 -13.63 -3.12
C LEU A 542 -22.97 -12.78 -1.84
N SER A 543 -22.46 -13.33 -0.73
CA SER A 543 -22.27 -12.60 0.53
C SER A 543 -21.13 -11.57 0.54
N GLN A 544 -20.24 -11.60 -0.47
CA GLN A 544 -19.15 -10.64 -0.65
C GLN A 544 -19.48 -9.55 -1.68
N LEU A 545 -20.58 -9.71 -2.41
CA LEU A 545 -21.10 -8.69 -3.31
C LEU A 545 -21.98 -7.74 -2.50
N ASN A 546 -21.49 -6.51 -2.29
CA ASN A 546 -22.37 -5.44 -1.84
C ASN A 546 -23.18 -4.94 -3.04
N ASP A 547 -24.43 -4.51 -2.81
CA ASP A 547 -25.28 -3.87 -3.83
C ASP A 547 -24.54 -2.75 -4.58
N SER A 548 -23.63 -2.05 -3.90
CA SER A 548 -22.81 -0.99 -4.50
C SER A 548 -21.85 -1.50 -5.57
N SER A 549 -21.17 -2.63 -5.34
CA SER A 549 -20.15 -3.17 -6.25
C SER A 549 -20.73 -3.58 -7.60
N LEU A 550 -21.94 -4.16 -7.57
CA LEU A 550 -22.65 -4.57 -8.78
C LEU A 550 -23.25 -3.38 -9.51
N TYR A 551 -23.78 -2.39 -8.78
CA TYR A 551 -24.25 -1.13 -9.34
C TYR A 551 -23.10 -0.36 -10.01
N ASP A 552 -21.94 -0.28 -9.36
CA ASP A 552 -20.77 0.41 -9.90
C ASP A 552 -20.30 -0.22 -11.21
N ILE A 553 -20.19 -1.56 -11.26
CA ILE A 553 -19.81 -2.26 -12.49
C ILE A 553 -20.83 -2.06 -13.61
N GLN A 554 -22.13 -2.15 -13.31
CA GLN A 554 -23.18 -1.89 -14.29
C GLN A 554 -23.16 -0.45 -14.80
N GLN A 555 -22.89 0.52 -13.93
CA GLN A 555 -22.71 1.91 -14.35
C GLN A 555 -21.52 2.03 -15.29
N ILE A 556 -20.37 1.44 -14.95
CA ILE A 556 -19.16 1.47 -15.77
C ILE A 556 -19.41 0.80 -17.13
N GLU A 557 -20.07 -0.36 -17.17
CA GLU A 557 -20.44 -1.06 -18.40
C GLU A 557 -21.39 -0.21 -19.26
N SER A 558 -22.42 0.38 -18.67
CA SER A 558 -23.37 1.24 -19.39
C SER A 558 -22.71 2.50 -19.97
N GLU A 559 -21.76 3.10 -19.24
CA GLU A 559 -20.99 4.25 -19.69
C GLU A 559 -20.00 3.85 -20.80
N HIS A 560 -19.36 2.68 -20.68
CA HIS A 560 -18.46 2.14 -21.70
C HIS A 560 -19.21 1.83 -23.00
N GLU A 561 -20.38 1.19 -22.92
CA GLU A 561 -21.26 0.96 -24.07
C GLU A 561 -21.70 2.28 -24.71
N ARG A 562 -22.09 3.27 -23.90
CA ARG A 562 -22.45 4.60 -24.39
C ARG A 562 -21.29 5.26 -25.14
N LEU A 563 -20.08 5.25 -24.57
CA LEU A 563 -18.88 5.79 -25.22
C LEU A 563 -18.55 5.04 -26.51
N SER A 564 -18.78 3.72 -26.57
CA SER A 564 -18.61 2.93 -27.79
C SER A 564 -19.56 3.38 -28.91
N MET A 565 -20.80 3.72 -28.57
CA MET A 565 -21.79 4.25 -29.52
C MET A 565 -21.41 5.67 -29.97
N GLU A 566 -20.95 6.52 -29.06
CA GLU A 566 -20.48 7.87 -29.39
C GLU A 566 -19.23 7.83 -30.31
N LEU A 567 -18.29 6.90 -30.08
CA LEU A 567 -17.14 6.68 -30.98
C LEU A 567 -17.60 6.30 -32.39
N LYS A 568 -18.56 5.39 -32.50
CA LYS A 568 -19.10 4.96 -33.80
C LYS A 568 -19.76 6.11 -34.56
N GLN A 569 -20.52 6.96 -33.87
CA GLN A 569 -21.15 8.14 -34.46
C GLN A 569 -20.11 9.18 -34.92
N ILE A 570 -19.05 9.39 -34.14
CA ILE A 570 -17.95 10.28 -34.51
C ILE A 570 -17.17 9.71 -35.68
N GLU A 571 -16.96 8.40 -35.74
CA GLU A 571 -16.30 7.75 -36.87
C GLU A 571 -17.07 7.96 -38.18
N GLU A 572 -18.40 7.87 -38.15
CA GLU A 572 -19.27 8.21 -39.29
C GLU A 572 -19.10 9.69 -39.69
N THR A 573 -19.07 10.60 -38.70
CA THR A 573 -18.84 12.04 -38.95
C THR A 573 -17.44 12.30 -39.53
N CYS A 574 -16.42 11.58 -39.05
CA CYS A 574 -15.07 11.67 -39.58
C CYS A 574 -15.00 11.17 -41.03
N ALA A 575 -15.77 10.14 -41.39
CA ALA A 575 -15.88 9.67 -42.76
C ALA A 575 -16.50 10.73 -43.67
N GLU A 576 -17.57 11.40 -43.24
CA GLU A 576 -18.18 12.51 -43.99
C GLU A 576 -17.20 13.67 -44.20
N TYR A 577 -16.45 14.06 -43.15
CA TYR A 577 -15.49 15.16 -43.25
C TYR A 577 -14.27 14.79 -44.08
N TYR A 578 -13.85 13.52 -44.06
CA TYR A 578 -12.74 13.06 -44.90
C TYR A 578 -13.06 13.21 -46.39
N GLN A 579 -14.31 12.94 -46.79
CA GLN A 579 -14.76 13.11 -48.18
C GLN A 579 -14.61 14.56 -48.68
N TRP A 580 -14.67 15.57 -47.80
CA TRP A 580 -14.45 16.95 -48.21
C TRP A 580 -13.03 17.18 -48.72
N PHE A 581 -12.06 16.35 -48.32
CA PHE A 581 -10.68 16.42 -48.77
C PHE A 581 -10.37 15.47 -49.94
N ASP A 582 -11.35 14.83 -50.59
CA ASP A 582 -11.12 13.88 -51.68
C ASP A 582 -10.25 14.47 -52.79
N VAL A 583 -10.56 15.69 -53.23
CA VAL A 583 -9.83 16.40 -54.29
C VAL A 583 -8.37 16.66 -53.91
N TYR A 584 -8.11 17.01 -52.65
CA TYR A 584 -6.76 17.25 -52.13
C TYR A 584 -5.99 15.94 -51.90
N SER A 585 -6.64 14.95 -51.28
CA SER A 585 -6.03 13.67 -50.93
C SER A 585 -5.63 12.86 -52.17
N GLN A 586 -6.47 12.87 -53.23
CA GLN A 586 -6.15 12.24 -54.51
C GLN A 586 -4.97 12.90 -55.21
N ALA A 587 -4.86 14.23 -55.13
CA ALA A 587 -3.79 14.98 -55.81
C ALA A 587 -2.44 14.90 -55.07
N PHE A 588 -2.43 14.75 -53.73
CA PHE A 588 -1.21 14.96 -52.93
C PHE A 588 -0.88 13.90 -51.86
N MET A 589 -1.78 12.99 -51.50
CA MET A 589 -1.55 12.05 -50.38
C MET A 589 -1.69 10.57 -50.75
N GLY A 590 -2.55 10.24 -51.73
CA GLY A 590 -2.95 8.85 -52.01
C GLY A 590 -3.94 8.33 -50.97
N LYS A 591 -4.79 7.36 -51.36
CA LYS A 591 -5.83 6.80 -50.48
C LYS A 591 -5.33 5.47 -49.89
N ASP A 592 -5.16 5.42 -48.57
CA ASP A 592 -4.87 4.18 -47.84
C ASP A 592 -6.18 3.62 -47.26
N GLU A 593 -6.78 2.63 -47.95
CA GLU A 593 -8.08 2.06 -47.58
C GLU A 593 -8.02 1.17 -46.32
N THR A 594 -6.83 0.96 -45.75
CA THR A 594 -6.63 0.09 -44.59
C THR A 594 -6.83 0.80 -43.24
N LEU A 595 -6.85 2.14 -43.22
CA LEU A 595 -6.93 2.91 -41.99
C LEU A 595 -8.37 3.36 -41.67
N PRO A 596 -8.76 3.42 -40.37
CA PRO A 596 -10.02 4.01 -39.96
C PRO A 596 -10.15 5.49 -40.36
N TYR A 597 -11.38 5.95 -40.62
CA TYR A 597 -11.63 7.34 -41.04
C TYR A 597 -11.20 8.38 -39.99
N THR A 598 -11.20 8.02 -38.72
CA THR A 598 -10.68 8.85 -37.62
C THR A 598 -9.19 9.19 -37.79
N GLN A 599 -8.38 8.20 -38.22
CA GLN A 599 -6.95 8.38 -38.45
C GLN A 599 -6.67 9.07 -39.79
N LEU A 600 -7.40 8.68 -40.84
CA LEU A 600 -7.31 9.29 -42.16
C LEU A 600 -7.62 10.79 -42.13
N LEU A 601 -8.68 11.19 -41.43
CA LEU A 601 -9.04 12.61 -41.27
C LEU A 601 -7.96 13.38 -40.51
N ARG A 602 -7.41 12.82 -39.42
CA ARG A 602 -6.33 13.44 -38.64
C ARG A 602 -5.10 13.69 -39.52
N GLN A 603 -4.67 12.69 -40.29
CA GLN A 603 -3.52 12.80 -41.20
C GLN A 603 -3.72 13.87 -42.27
N VAL A 604 -4.89 13.88 -42.93
CA VAL A 604 -5.20 14.85 -43.98
C VAL A 604 -5.30 16.27 -43.43
N VAL A 605 -5.89 16.47 -42.25
CA VAL A 605 -5.96 17.79 -41.61
C VAL A 605 -4.56 18.32 -41.26
N THR A 606 -3.67 17.45 -40.77
CA THR A 606 -2.29 17.82 -40.41
C THR A 606 -1.47 18.26 -41.62
N SER A 607 -1.65 17.64 -42.78
CA SER A 607 -0.95 18.03 -44.02
C SER A 607 -1.61 19.22 -44.74
N PHE A 608 -2.93 19.34 -44.66
CA PHE A 608 -3.71 20.33 -45.40
C PHE A 608 -3.48 21.77 -44.91
N LYS A 609 -3.39 22.00 -43.59
CA LYS A 609 -3.17 23.35 -43.04
C LYS A 609 -1.85 23.98 -43.55
N PRO A 610 -0.68 23.34 -43.40
CA PRO A 610 0.58 23.86 -43.95
C PRO A 610 0.56 24.01 -45.47
N PHE A 611 -0.12 23.09 -46.17
CA PHE A 611 -0.28 23.15 -47.62
C PHE A 611 -1.02 24.42 -48.06
N MET A 612 -2.12 24.77 -47.38
CA MET A 612 -2.91 25.97 -47.67
C MET A 612 -2.15 27.26 -47.34
N ASP A 613 -1.40 27.29 -46.24
CA ASP A 613 -0.60 28.47 -45.89
C ASP A 613 0.52 28.74 -46.90
N THR A 614 1.16 27.67 -47.38
CA THR A 614 2.16 27.77 -48.46
C THR A 614 1.56 28.35 -49.73
N LEU A 615 0.36 27.88 -50.12
CA LEU A 615 -0.32 28.33 -51.33
C LEU A 615 -0.80 29.79 -51.25
N LYS A 616 -1.27 30.23 -50.09
CA LYS A 616 -1.65 31.65 -49.89
C LYS A 616 -0.45 32.57 -50.06
N ILE A 617 0.71 32.19 -49.53
CA ILE A 617 1.96 32.96 -49.69
C ILE A 617 2.36 33.01 -51.16
N GLU A 618 2.28 31.89 -51.88
CA GLU A 618 2.55 31.83 -53.31
C GLU A 618 1.56 32.67 -54.14
N GLU A 619 0.26 32.67 -53.80
CA GLU A 619 -0.77 33.50 -54.44
C GLU A 619 -0.49 35.00 -54.24
N ILE A 620 -0.18 35.43 -53.01
CA ILE A 620 0.14 36.83 -52.70
C ILE A 620 1.36 37.27 -53.52
N ARG A 621 2.41 36.45 -53.55
CA ARG A 621 3.62 36.75 -54.37
C ARG A 621 3.29 36.87 -55.86
N LEU A 622 2.43 36.01 -56.38
CA LEU A 622 2.00 36.08 -57.78
C LEU A 622 1.17 37.36 -58.06
N GLN A 623 0.27 37.73 -57.15
CA GLN A 623 -0.54 38.95 -57.26
C GLN A 623 0.32 40.22 -57.20
N GLU A 624 1.26 40.29 -56.26
CA GLU A 624 2.22 41.40 -56.18
C GLU A 624 3.04 41.54 -57.45
N ASN A 625 3.50 40.43 -58.02
CA ASN A 625 4.26 40.42 -59.26
C ASN A 625 3.40 40.82 -60.47
N MET A 626 2.16 40.32 -60.57
CA MET A 626 1.22 40.74 -61.61
C MET A 626 0.88 42.24 -61.52
N ALA A 627 0.71 42.78 -60.31
CA ALA A 627 0.46 44.20 -60.09
C ALA A 627 1.66 45.05 -60.54
N ARG A 628 2.89 44.65 -60.18
CA ARG A 628 4.13 45.29 -60.65
C ARG A 628 4.25 45.25 -62.17
N TYR A 629 4.01 44.09 -62.78
CA TYR A 629 4.03 43.92 -64.22
C TYR A 629 2.98 44.80 -64.95
N GLN A 630 1.77 44.92 -64.38
CA GLN A 630 0.72 45.78 -64.93
C GLN A 630 1.04 47.26 -64.78
N GLN A 631 1.60 47.68 -63.64
CA GLN A 631 2.04 49.04 -63.41
C GLN A 631 3.14 49.42 -64.39
N LEU A 632 4.18 48.57 -64.53
CA LEU A 632 5.28 48.80 -65.45
C LEU A 632 4.80 48.86 -66.92
N ASN A 633 3.80 48.05 -67.30
CA ASN A 633 3.17 48.15 -68.63
C ASN A 633 2.42 49.47 -68.84
N ARG A 634 1.77 50.01 -67.81
CA ARG A 634 1.12 51.34 -67.89
C ARG A 634 2.17 52.43 -68.05
N ASP A 635 3.26 52.35 -67.29
CA ASP A 635 4.38 53.31 -67.35
C ASP A 635 5.04 53.31 -68.75
N VAL A 636 5.26 52.12 -69.33
CA VAL A 636 5.75 51.99 -70.72
C VAL A 636 4.82 52.69 -71.71
N ARG A 637 3.50 52.43 -71.64
CA ARG A 637 2.50 53.06 -72.53
C ARG A 637 2.43 54.57 -72.33
N GLU A 638 2.56 55.05 -71.09
CA GLU A 638 2.54 56.48 -70.79
C GLU A 638 3.76 57.19 -71.41
N VAL A 639 4.95 56.60 -71.26
CA VAL A 639 6.18 57.11 -71.88
C VAL A 639 6.07 57.11 -73.40
N GLU A 640 5.58 56.03 -74.01
CA GLU A 640 5.38 55.95 -75.49
C GLU A 640 4.40 57.02 -76.00
N ASN A 641 3.28 57.22 -75.31
CA ASN A 641 2.31 58.24 -75.67
C ASN A 641 2.89 59.66 -75.54
N LYS A 642 3.67 59.91 -74.48
CA LYS A 642 4.33 61.20 -74.27
C LYS A 642 5.37 61.48 -75.35
N LEU A 643 6.15 60.48 -75.75
CA LEU A 643 7.16 60.56 -76.80
C LEU A 643 6.54 60.89 -78.17
N ASN A 644 5.40 60.27 -78.49
CA ASN A 644 4.65 60.57 -79.71
C ASN A 644 4.10 62.01 -79.74
N ARG A 645 3.59 62.52 -78.62
CA ARG A 645 3.11 63.91 -78.52
C ARG A 645 4.25 64.92 -78.68
N LEU A 646 5.40 64.68 -78.06
CA LEU A 646 6.57 65.57 -78.15
C LEU A 646 7.10 65.66 -79.60
N ARG A 647 7.17 64.53 -80.33
CA ARG A 647 7.59 64.51 -81.74
C ARG A 647 6.62 65.26 -82.66
N GLN A 648 5.30 65.16 -82.40
CA GLN A 648 4.30 65.93 -83.15
C GLN A 648 4.41 67.46 -82.88
N SER A 649 4.68 67.84 -81.63
CA SER A 649 4.90 69.24 -81.24
C SER A 649 6.11 69.86 -81.95
N GLU A 650 7.24 69.13 -82.01
CA GLU A 650 8.46 69.56 -82.71
C GLU A 650 8.20 69.81 -84.21
N GLN A 651 7.41 68.94 -84.85
CA GLN A 651 7.07 69.05 -86.26
C GLN A 651 6.15 70.25 -86.58
N SER A 652 5.28 70.63 -85.64
CA SER A 652 4.39 71.80 -85.77
C SER A 652 5.14 73.14 -85.66
N LEU A 653 6.19 73.20 -84.84
CA LEU A 653 7.04 74.39 -84.67
C LEU A 653 7.83 74.73 -85.94
N PHE A 654 8.32 73.72 -86.66
CA PHE A 654 9.00 73.92 -87.95
C PHE A 654 8.07 74.55 -88.99
N GLN A 655 6.79 74.17 -88.99
CA GLN A 655 5.79 74.74 -89.90
C GLN A 655 5.42 76.19 -89.55
N GLN A 656 5.33 76.52 -88.26
CA GLN A 656 4.90 77.83 -87.76
C GLN A 656 5.89 78.97 -88.06
N TYR A 657 7.19 78.69 -88.03
CA TYR A 657 8.25 79.69 -88.26
C TYR A 657 8.92 79.57 -89.64
N HIS A 658 8.28 78.85 -90.57
CA HIS A 658 8.68 78.69 -91.97
C HIS A 658 10.14 78.21 -92.17
N VAL A 659 10.60 77.30 -91.32
CA VAL A 659 11.96 76.71 -91.36
C VAL A 659 11.88 75.21 -91.54
N GLN A 660 12.77 74.63 -92.34
CA GLN A 660 12.76 73.19 -92.65
C GLN A 660 13.73 72.38 -91.77
N THR A 661 14.69 73.04 -91.12
CA THR A 661 15.69 72.42 -90.26
C THR A 661 15.92 73.21 -88.97
N ARG A 662 16.31 72.51 -87.91
CA ARG A 662 16.56 73.08 -86.56
C ARG A 662 17.58 74.23 -86.59
N GLU A 663 18.55 74.17 -87.49
CA GLU A 663 19.66 75.13 -87.62
C GLU A 663 19.23 76.53 -88.09
N GLN A 664 18.19 76.62 -88.91
CA GLN A 664 17.70 77.90 -89.45
C GLN A 664 16.92 78.71 -88.40
N LEU A 665 16.37 78.05 -87.39
CA LEU A 665 15.59 78.67 -86.32
C LEU A 665 16.49 79.31 -85.23
N TYR A 666 17.72 78.80 -85.05
CA TYR A 666 18.67 79.30 -84.05
C TYR A 666 19.27 80.68 -84.39
N MET A 667 19.39 81.04 -85.68
CA MET A 667 19.93 82.35 -86.10
C MET A 667 19.01 83.54 -85.77
N LEU A 668 17.69 83.33 -85.74
CA LEU A 668 16.68 84.37 -85.44
C LEU A 668 16.58 84.68 -83.93
N LEU A 669 17.06 83.77 -83.08
CA LEU A 669 16.97 83.81 -81.62
C LEU A 669 18.12 84.56 -80.94
N GLU A 670 19.22 84.79 -81.65
CA GLU A 670 20.43 85.39 -81.08
C GLU A 670 20.31 86.92 -80.95
N GLN A 671 19.43 87.55 -81.73
CA GLN A 671 19.18 89.00 -81.70
C GLN A 671 18.17 89.45 -80.62
N ASP A 672 17.33 88.54 -80.11
CA ASP A 672 16.29 88.82 -79.09
C ASP A 672 16.79 88.59 -77.64
N LYS A 673 17.78 87.69 -77.48
CA LYS A 673 18.31 87.23 -76.18
C LYS A 673 18.96 88.27 -75.28
N GLN A 674 19.38 89.43 -75.80
CA GLN A 674 20.05 90.45 -74.98
C GLN A 674 19.08 91.34 -74.20
N HIS A 675 17.84 91.50 -74.68
CA HIS A 675 16.79 92.25 -73.97
C HIS A 675 16.01 91.39 -72.96
N ASP A 676 16.16 90.07 -73.06
CA ASP A 676 15.22 89.12 -72.50
C ASP A 676 15.58 88.53 -71.12
N THR A 677 16.88 88.53 -70.82
CA THR A 677 17.52 87.92 -69.64
C THR A 677 17.19 88.61 -68.31
N ILE A 678 16.87 89.91 -68.33
CA ILE A 678 16.59 90.68 -67.10
C ILE A 678 15.12 90.53 -66.68
N ALA A 679 14.19 90.36 -67.64
CA ALA A 679 12.76 90.16 -67.36
C ALA A 679 12.42 88.74 -66.85
N GLN A 680 13.08 87.70 -67.39
CA GLN A 680 12.84 86.31 -66.99
C GLN A 680 13.25 86.02 -65.54
N LYS A 681 14.32 86.65 -65.03
CA LYS A 681 14.79 86.44 -63.64
C LYS A 681 13.77 86.89 -62.59
N ILE A 682 13.02 87.96 -62.88
CA ILE A 682 11.97 88.46 -61.96
C ILE A 682 10.72 87.56 -62.00
N CYS A 683 10.36 86.99 -63.16
CA CYS A 683 9.17 86.13 -63.30
C CYS A 683 9.36 84.73 -62.69
N VAL A 684 10.52 84.10 -62.88
CA VAL A 684 10.82 82.76 -62.34
C VAL A 684 10.82 82.76 -60.80
N LEU A 685 11.33 83.82 -60.18
CA LEU A 685 11.31 83.96 -58.71
C LEU A 685 9.90 84.18 -58.14
N LYS A 686 8.96 84.68 -58.95
CA LYS A 686 7.55 84.91 -58.55
C LYS A 686 6.69 83.64 -58.61
N GLU A 687 7.00 82.69 -59.50
CA GLU A 687 6.30 81.38 -59.56
C GLU A 687 6.75 80.40 -58.45
N GLN A 688 7.90 80.65 -57.82
CA GLN A 688 8.45 79.80 -56.75
C GLN A 688 8.01 80.21 -55.33
N LEU A 689 7.32 81.33 -55.16
CA LEU A 689 6.87 81.89 -53.88
C LEU A 689 5.36 82.19 -53.96
N ASP A 690 4.52 81.25 -53.52
CA ASP A 690 3.07 81.46 -53.37
C ASP A 690 2.74 82.38 -52.17
N GLU A 691 1.60 83.06 -52.22
CA GLU A 691 1.19 84.07 -51.22
C GLU A 691 1.16 83.51 -49.79
N ASP A 692 0.79 82.24 -49.62
CA ASP A 692 0.79 81.55 -48.32
C ASP A 692 2.20 81.29 -47.76
N THR A 693 3.18 81.04 -48.63
CA THR A 693 4.58 80.83 -48.20
C THR A 693 5.23 82.16 -47.85
N VAL A 694 4.91 83.24 -48.56
CA VAL A 694 5.35 84.60 -48.21
C VAL A 694 4.75 85.05 -46.87
N ALA A 695 3.51 84.66 -46.56
CA ALA A 695 2.87 84.95 -45.28
C ALA A 695 3.50 84.17 -44.12
N ARG A 696 3.73 82.86 -44.26
CA ARG A 696 4.40 82.01 -43.25
C ARG A 696 5.82 82.46 -42.94
N LEU A 697 6.60 82.82 -43.96
CA LEU A 697 7.97 83.33 -43.79
C LEU A 697 8.02 84.70 -43.09
N GLY A 698 6.91 85.46 -43.11
CA GLY A 698 6.78 86.75 -42.43
C GLY A 698 6.47 86.68 -40.94
N GLU A 699 6.17 85.48 -40.39
CA GLU A 699 5.96 85.27 -38.94
C GLU A 699 7.27 85.19 -38.15
N TYR A 700 8.40 85.02 -38.85
CA TYR A 700 9.73 84.92 -38.25
C TYR A 700 10.49 86.25 -38.36
N GLU A 701 11.13 86.68 -37.27
CA GLU A 701 11.84 87.97 -37.21
C GLU A 701 13.06 87.99 -38.15
N ASP A 702 13.83 86.90 -38.19
CA ASP A 702 15.02 86.73 -39.02
C ASP A 702 15.39 85.26 -39.27
N LYS A 703 16.35 85.04 -40.18
CA LYS A 703 16.88 83.70 -40.51
C LYS A 703 17.55 83.02 -39.31
N GLU A 704 18.18 83.79 -38.43
CA GLU A 704 18.89 83.28 -37.25
C GLU A 704 17.92 82.66 -36.24
N SER A 705 16.76 83.28 -36.01
CA SER A 705 15.70 82.74 -35.16
C SER A 705 15.08 81.44 -35.70
N MET A 706 14.90 81.34 -37.03
CA MET A 706 14.43 80.09 -37.66
C MET A 706 15.45 78.95 -37.53
N GLN A 707 16.74 79.26 -37.69
CA GLN A 707 17.83 78.29 -37.51
C GLN A 707 17.95 77.82 -36.05
N ALA A 708 17.78 78.73 -35.08
CA ALA A 708 17.77 78.37 -33.65
C ALA A 708 16.61 77.42 -33.30
N MET A 709 15.40 77.68 -33.82
CA MET A 709 14.24 76.80 -33.65
C MET A 709 14.45 75.43 -34.31
N TYR A 710 15.06 75.39 -35.49
CA TYR A 710 15.43 74.13 -36.17
C TYR A 710 16.39 73.28 -35.34
N HIS A 711 17.44 73.90 -34.80
CA HIS A 711 18.39 73.20 -33.94
C HIS A 711 17.75 72.69 -32.65
N HIS A 712 16.89 73.50 -32.00
CA HIS A 712 16.15 73.08 -30.81
C HIS A 712 15.28 71.85 -31.08
N LEU A 713 14.49 71.85 -32.16
CA LEU A 713 13.65 70.70 -32.52
C LEU A 713 14.49 69.45 -32.88
N CYS A 714 15.65 69.61 -33.52
CA CYS A 714 16.57 68.51 -33.78
C CYS A 714 17.15 67.92 -32.48
N ASP A 715 17.47 68.76 -31.50
CA ASP A 715 17.96 68.30 -30.20
C ASP A 715 16.87 67.55 -29.42
N GLU A 716 15.62 68.05 -29.43
CA GLU A 716 14.47 67.35 -28.86
C GLU A 716 14.20 66.00 -29.54
N GLU A 717 14.31 65.93 -30.87
CA GLU A 717 14.16 64.69 -31.63
C GLU A 717 15.22 63.66 -31.26
N ARG A 718 16.47 64.11 -31.08
CA ARG A 718 17.58 63.27 -30.60
C ARG A 718 17.36 62.77 -29.18
N GLU A 719 16.83 63.59 -28.28
CA GLU A 719 16.45 63.13 -26.93
C GLU A 719 15.36 62.07 -26.96
N ILE A 720 14.34 62.23 -27.80
CA ILE A 720 13.26 61.25 -27.95
C ILE A 720 13.79 59.95 -28.55
N GLN A 721 14.68 60.01 -29.54
CA GLN A 721 15.35 58.81 -30.09
C GLN A 721 16.15 58.06 -29.03
N ASN A 722 16.90 58.77 -28.17
CA ASN A 722 17.64 58.15 -27.06
C ASN A 722 16.70 57.48 -26.05
N LYS A 723 15.58 58.13 -25.70
CA LYS A 723 14.54 57.55 -24.82
C LYS A 723 13.89 56.32 -25.46
N LEU A 724 13.63 56.35 -26.76
CA LEU A 724 13.07 55.22 -27.51
C LEU A 724 14.04 54.05 -27.55
N GLN A 725 15.34 54.30 -27.76
CA GLN A 725 16.36 53.26 -27.73
C GLN A 725 16.46 52.59 -26.35
N ASN A 726 16.47 53.36 -25.27
CA ASN A 726 16.46 52.80 -23.90
C ASN A 726 15.18 51.99 -23.63
N CYS A 727 14.01 52.48 -24.06
CA CYS A 727 12.75 51.75 -23.95
C CYS A 727 12.80 50.41 -24.71
N LEU A 728 13.37 50.37 -25.92
CA LEU A 728 13.57 49.16 -26.71
C LEU A 728 14.52 48.16 -26.04
N GLU A 729 15.63 48.63 -25.46
CA GLU A 729 16.57 47.80 -24.71
C GLU A 729 15.90 47.16 -23.48
N ARG A 730 15.14 47.94 -22.71
CA ARG A 730 14.36 47.44 -21.57
C ARG A 730 13.30 46.43 -22.00
N LEU A 731 12.58 46.69 -23.10
CA LEU A 731 11.61 45.74 -23.68
C LEU A 731 12.27 44.41 -24.06
N ALA A 732 13.45 44.45 -24.66
CA ALA A 732 14.19 43.25 -25.05
C ALA A 732 14.61 42.42 -23.83
N ILE A 733 15.16 43.06 -22.81
CA ILE A 733 15.56 42.41 -21.55
C ILE A 733 14.35 41.80 -20.84
N THR A 734 13.25 42.55 -20.68
CA THR A 734 12.05 42.04 -19.99
C THR A 734 11.38 40.90 -20.78
N ARG A 735 11.40 40.92 -22.12
CA ARG A 735 10.92 39.80 -22.94
C ARG A 735 11.78 38.55 -22.76
N GLN A 736 13.09 38.71 -22.70
CA GLN A 736 14.02 37.61 -22.45
C GLN A 736 13.77 36.99 -21.07
N ASN A 737 13.65 37.81 -20.02
CA ASN A 737 13.36 37.36 -18.66
C ASN A 737 12.02 36.62 -18.59
N LYS A 738 10.97 37.14 -19.24
CA LYS A 738 9.67 36.46 -19.35
C LYS A 738 9.81 35.08 -19.99
N GLN A 739 10.55 34.97 -21.09
CA GLN A 739 10.75 33.71 -21.80
C GLN A 739 11.54 32.68 -20.97
N GLN A 740 12.49 33.14 -20.14
CA GLN A 740 13.18 32.27 -19.18
C GLN A 740 12.20 31.71 -18.14
N TYR A 741 11.35 32.55 -17.56
CA TYR A 741 10.35 32.09 -16.58
C TYR A 741 9.26 31.19 -17.19
N GLU A 742 8.96 31.31 -18.49
CA GLU A 742 8.06 30.37 -19.20
C GLU A 742 8.68 28.98 -19.43
N GLN A 743 10.02 28.88 -19.53
CA GLN A 743 10.73 27.62 -19.78
C GLN A 743 11.00 26.81 -18.51
N ASP A 744 11.11 27.45 -17.35
CA ASP A 744 11.50 26.81 -16.08
C ASP A 744 10.36 26.04 -15.36
N GLY A 745 9.22 25.87 -16.02
CA GLY A 745 8.22 24.87 -15.64
C GLY A 745 6.88 25.47 -15.22
N THR A 746 5.81 24.94 -15.80
CA THR A 746 4.44 25.36 -15.50
C THR A 746 4.14 25.00 -14.05
N TYR A 747 4.10 25.98 -13.14
CA TYR A 747 3.77 25.82 -11.71
C TYR A 747 2.57 24.87 -11.50
N ALA A 748 1.55 24.95 -12.36
CA ALA A 748 0.38 24.08 -12.36
C ALA A 748 0.71 22.58 -12.51
N GLN A 749 1.72 22.22 -13.32
CA GLN A 749 2.16 20.82 -13.49
C GLN A 749 2.86 20.33 -12.22
N LEU A 750 3.77 21.12 -11.67
CA LEU A 750 4.45 20.79 -10.40
C LEU A 750 3.46 20.67 -9.24
N GLN A 751 2.42 21.51 -9.24
CA GLN A 751 1.37 21.47 -8.22
C GLN A 751 0.50 20.22 -8.35
N GLN A 752 0.14 19.85 -9.58
CA GLN A 752 -0.60 18.62 -9.85
C GLN A 752 0.22 17.38 -9.46
N GLU A 753 1.50 17.30 -9.83
CA GLU A 753 2.39 16.20 -9.44
C GLU A 753 2.54 16.10 -7.91
N TYR A 754 2.68 17.23 -7.22
CA TYR A 754 2.74 17.26 -5.76
C TYR A 754 1.48 16.68 -5.13
N THR A 755 0.29 17.10 -5.59
CA THR A 755 -0.99 16.60 -5.05
C THR A 755 -1.17 15.10 -5.28
N ILE A 756 -0.73 14.57 -6.43
CA ILE A 756 -0.79 13.13 -6.72
C ILE A 756 0.12 12.36 -5.74
N ILE A 757 1.38 12.78 -5.60
CA ILE A 757 2.34 12.10 -4.72
C ILE A 757 1.94 12.25 -3.25
N GLU A 758 1.35 13.39 -2.87
CA GLU A 758 0.83 13.63 -1.52
C GLU A 758 -0.28 12.64 -1.16
N GLN A 759 -1.24 12.44 -2.06
CA GLN A 759 -2.31 11.45 -1.89
C GLN A 759 -1.75 10.03 -1.77
N ASP A 760 -0.87 9.60 -2.69
CA ASP A 760 -0.21 8.29 -2.61
C ASP A 760 0.52 8.10 -1.27
N THR A 761 1.17 9.16 -0.78
CA THR A 761 1.91 9.13 0.48
C THR A 761 0.98 8.95 1.67
N ILE A 762 -0.17 9.66 1.69
CA ILE A 762 -1.17 9.54 2.75
C ILE A 762 -1.71 8.12 2.83
N GLU A 763 -2.08 7.51 1.69
CA GLU A 763 -2.56 6.13 1.66
C GLU A 763 -1.54 5.13 2.23
N LEU A 764 -0.25 5.29 1.88
CA LEU A 764 0.83 4.47 2.42
C LEU A 764 1.05 4.69 3.92
N VAL A 765 0.88 5.92 4.42
CA VAL A 765 0.96 6.25 5.85
C VAL A 765 -0.18 5.58 6.61
N GLU A 766 -1.42 5.64 6.10
CA GLU A 766 -2.58 4.98 6.71
C GLU A 766 -2.39 3.47 6.78
N GLN A 767 -1.94 2.86 5.69
CA GLN A 767 -1.66 1.42 5.63
C GLN A 767 -0.59 0.99 6.65
N VAL A 768 0.52 1.73 6.75
CA VAL A 768 1.56 1.46 7.75
C VAL A 768 1.03 1.67 9.17
N GLY A 769 0.23 2.72 9.37
CA GLY A 769 -0.42 3.03 10.64
C GLY A 769 -1.29 1.87 11.14
N GLU A 770 -2.15 1.34 10.27
CA GLU A 770 -3.03 0.19 10.59
C GLU A 770 -2.22 -1.04 11.02
N LEU A 771 -1.19 -1.41 10.25
CA LEU A 771 -0.35 -2.56 10.55
C LEU A 771 0.40 -2.40 11.89
N LEU A 772 0.95 -1.21 12.16
CA LEU A 772 1.69 -0.93 13.39
C LEU A 772 0.78 -0.90 14.62
N VAL A 773 -0.39 -0.25 14.53
CA VAL A 773 -1.37 -0.19 15.62
C VAL A 773 -1.90 -1.59 15.92
N SER A 774 -2.29 -2.35 14.90
CA SER A 774 -2.81 -3.71 15.06
C SER A 774 -1.78 -4.64 15.70
N SER A 775 -0.52 -4.57 15.24
CA SER A 775 0.60 -5.30 15.86
C SER A 775 0.78 -4.93 17.33
N ARG A 776 0.67 -3.64 17.66
CA ARG A 776 0.82 -3.14 19.03
C ARG A 776 -0.32 -3.59 19.95
N LEU A 777 -1.56 -3.62 19.44
CA LEU A 777 -2.71 -4.11 20.19
C LEU A 777 -2.58 -5.60 20.53
N ILE A 778 -2.15 -6.43 19.57
CA ILE A 778 -1.86 -7.85 19.82
C ILE A 778 -0.78 -7.98 20.91
N GLU A 779 0.28 -7.18 20.84
CA GLU A 779 1.34 -7.20 21.84
C GLU A 779 0.83 -6.86 23.25
N ILE A 780 -0.01 -5.84 23.39
CA ILE A 780 -0.64 -5.46 24.66
C ILE A 780 -1.54 -6.59 25.18
N LEU A 781 -2.36 -7.19 24.32
CA LEU A 781 -3.25 -8.30 24.68
C LEU A 781 -2.45 -9.50 25.20
N LEU A 782 -1.39 -9.89 24.49
CA LEU A 782 -0.51 -10.99 24.89
C LEU A 782 0.22 -10.70 26.21
N GLN A 783 0.62 -9.44 26.46
CA GLN A 783 1.25 -9.05 27.72
C GLN A 783 0.27 -9.01 28.90
N SER A 784 -1.02 -8.74 28.65
CA SER A 784 -2.06 -8.70 29.69
C SER A 784 -2.53 -10.10 30.15
N GLY A 785 -2.22 -11.14 29.37
CA GLY A 785 -2.51 -12.55 29.66
C GLY A 785 -1.64 -13.14 30.78
N LYS A 786 -1.87 -12.71 32.02
CA LYS A 786 -1.47 -13.34 33.31
C LYS A 786 0.04 -13.46 33.62
N GLN A 787 0.60 -12.38 34.16
CA GLN A 787 1.86 -12.36 34.92
C GLN A 787 1.90 -13.33 36.13
N THR A 788 0.74 -13.74 36.64
CA THR A 788 0.59 -14.46 37.92
C THR A 788 1.09 -15.92 37.89
N HIS A 789 0.91 -16.66 36.79
CA HIS A 789 1.25 -18.08 36.75
C HIS A 789 2.75 -18.34 36.60
N ILE A 790 3.47 -17.43 35.95
CA ILE A 790 4.94 -17.54 35.85
C ILE A 790 5.57 -17.41 37.22
N GLU A 791 5.09 -16.49 38.06
CA GLU A 791 5.62 -16.34 39.42
C GLU A 791 5.49 -17.64 40.23
N GLN A 792 4.39 -18.39 40.04
CA GLN A 792 4.20 -19.70 40.64
C GLN A 792 5.16 -20.76 40.06
N VAL A 793 5.34 -20.81 38.73
CA VAL A 793 6.33 -21.69 38.08
C VAL A 793 7.74 -21.44 38.62
N LEU A 794 8.15 -20.17 38.72
CA LEU A 794 9.49 -19.81 39.21
C LEU A 794 9.64 -20.14 40.69
N SER A 795 8.57 -19.98 41.48
CA SER A 795 8.54 -20.37 42.90
C SER A 795 8.69 -21.88 43.09
N ASP A 796 7.91 -22.68 42.36
CA ASP A 796 7.99 -24.15 42.39
C ASP A 796 9.34 -24.65 41.85
N ALA A 797 9.88 -24.01 40.81
CA ALA A 797 11.20 -24.33 40.28
C ALA A 797 12.28 -24.11 41.34
N GLN A 798 12.19 -23.04 42.12
CA GLN A 798 13.09 -22.79 43.25
C GLN A 798 12.96 -23.88 44.32
N ILE A 799 11.73 -24.29 44.66
CA ILE A 799 11.47 -25.36 45.64
C ILE A 799 12.10 -26.67 45.15
N TYR A 800 11.80 -27.11 43.92
CA TYR A 800 12.36 -28.33 43.35
C TYR A 800 13.87 -28.27 43.23
N PHE A 801 14.43 -27.15 42.77
CA PHE A 801 15.87 -26.99 42.62
C PHE A 801 16.59 -27.02 43.98
N SER A 802 16.01 -26.40 45.01
CA SER A 802 16.56 -26.48 46.37
C SER A 802 16.59 -27.92 46.88
N ARG A 803 15.53 -28.71 46.67
CA ARG A 803 15.50 -30.14 47.05
C ARG A 803 16.53 -30.95 46.26
N LEU A 804 16.60 -30.77 44.95
CA LEU A 804 17.54 -31.49 44.07
C LEU A 804 19.00 -31.17 44.36
N THR A 805 19.29 -30.00 44.94
CA THR A 805 20.64 -29.59 45.33
C THR A 805 20.92 -29.81 46.82
N ASN A 806 20.03 -30.53 47.52
CA ASN A 806 20.09 -30.77 48.96
C ASN A 806 20.24 -29.46 49.77
N TYR A 807 19.44 -28.46 49.39
CA TYR A 807 19.36 -27.11 49.94
C TYR A 807 20.61 -26.25 49.79
N ARG A 808 21.62 -26.69 49.02
CA ARG A 808 22.82 -25.90 48.71
C ARG A 808 22.50 -24.57 48.02
N TYR A 809 21.47 -24.56 47.18
CA TYR A 809 20.96 -23.36 46.53
C TYR A 809 19.52 -23.12 46.97
N SER A 810 19.24 -21.92 47.47
CA SER A 810 17.97 -21.60 48.13
C SER A 810 17.10 -20.62 47.34
N MET A 811 17.70 -19.87 46.40
CA MET A 811 16.99 -18.81 45.68
C MET A 811 17.37 -18.75 44.20
N LEU A 812 16.36 -18.56 43.36
CA LEU A 812 16.51 -18.29 41.93
C LEU A 812 16.10 -16.84 41.64
N HIS A 813 17.03 -16.05 41.13
CA HIS A 813 16.79 -14.69 40.69
C HIS A 813 16.64 -14.65 39.18
N PHE A 814 15.41 -14.39 38.72
CA PHE A 814 15.09 -14.23 37.31
C PHE A 814 15.07 -12.74 36.95
N ASN A 815 16.01 -12.32 36.10
CA ASN A 815 16.02 -11.00 35.47
C ASN A 815 15.50 -11.11 34.03
N GLN A 816 15.19 -9.99 33.37
CA GLN A 816 14.63 -10.00 32.00
C GLN A 816 15.47 -10.85 31.03
N ASN A 817 16.80 -10.82 31.17
CA ASN A 817 17.73 -11.50 30.26
C ASN A 817 18.66 -12.54 30.91
N SER A 818 18.54 -12.82 32.22
CA SER A 818 19.46 -13.76 32.88
C SER A 818 18.87 -14.43 34.13
N ILE A 819 19.29 -15.66 34.39
CA ILE A 819 18.98 -16.43 35.60
C ILE A 819 20.22 -16.48 36.47
N ARG A 820 20.08 -16.10 37.74
CA ARG A 820 21.13 -16.25 38.76
C ARG A 820 20.66 -17.13 39.90
N VAL A 821 21.60 -17.87 40.48
CA VAL A 821 21.34 -18.81 41.56
C VAL A 821 22.09 -18.36 42.80
N ALA A 822 21.38 -18.22 43.93
CA ALA A 822 21.99 -17.87 45.20
C ALA A 822 22.23 -19.12 46.08
N SER A 823 23.41 -19.18 46.70
CA SER A 823 23.73 -20.18 47.73
C SER A 823 22.82 -20.05 48.96
N GLN A 824 22.71 -21.11 49.75
CA GLN A 824 21.91 -21.16 50.99
C GLN A 824 22.18 -19.97 51.94
N ASP A 825 23.44 -19.56 52.07
CA ASP A 825 23.86 -18.45 52.93
C ASP A 825 23.62 -17.05 52.31
N LYS A 826 23.01 -16.96 51.12
CA LYS A 826 22.69 -15.73 50.36
C LYS A 826 23.86 -14.79 50.07
N HIS A 827 25.10 -15.18 50.38
CA HIS A 827 26.30 -14.36 50.16
C HIS A 827 26.95 -14.52 48.78
N LEU A 828 26.65 -15.62 48.07
CA LEU A 828 27.22 -15.91 46.75
C LEU A 828 26.09 -16.11 45.73
N SER A 829 26.15 -15.35 44.63
CA SER A 829 25.27 -15.51 43.47
C SER A 829 26.09 -15.99 42.28
N PHE A 830 25.62 -17.04 41.62
CA PHE A 830 26.27 -17.65 40.47
C PHE A 830 25.43 -17.42 39.22
N GLU A 831 26.08 -17.12 38.10
CA GLU A 831 25.47 -17.22 36.78
C GLU A 831 25.41 -18.69 36.33
N LEU A 832 24.52 -19.01 35.39
CA LEU A 832 24.36 -20.38 34.89
C LEU A 832 25.68 -20.99 34.41
N LYS A 833 26.51 -20.19 33.72
CA LYS A 833 27.82 -20.64 33.19
C LYS A 833 28.84 -21.00 34.27
N GLU A 834 28.62 -20.56 35.51
CA GLU A 834 29.50 -20.82 36.65
C GLU A 834 29.08 -22.09 37.42
N LEU A 835 27.93 -22.68 37.08
CA LEU A 835 27.44 -23.91 37.69
C LEU A 835 28.05 -25.13 37.01
N SER A 836 28.26 -26.20 37.80
CA SER A 836 28.65 -27.49 37.23
C SER A 836 27.53 -28.03 36.33
N GLN A 837 27.90 -28.82 35.30
CA GLN A 837 26.94 -29.42 34.37
C GLN A 837 25.81 -30.18 35.09
N GLY A 838 26.13 -31.00 36.10
CA GLY A 838 25.11 -31.74 36.85
C GLY A 838 24.18 -30.83 37.69
N THR A 839 24.64 -29.65 38.10
CA THR A 839 23.79 -28.65 38.77
C THR A 839 22.88 -27.91 37.76
N LEU A 840 23.38 -27.64 36.55
CA LEU A 840 22.55 -27.10 35.47
C LEU A 840 21.44 -28.07 35.07
N GLU A 841 21.77 -29.36 34.90
CA GLU A 841 20.79 -30.41 34.62
C GLU A 841 19.66 -30.43 35.68
N GLN A 842 20.01 -30.30 36.96
CA GLN A 842 19.04 -30.21 38.06
C GLN A 842 18.14 -28.97 37.98
N LEU A 843 18.69 -27.81 37.62
CA LEU A 843 17.92 -26.59 37.45
C LEU A 843 16.90 -26.74 36.32
N TYR A 844 17.31 -27.31 35.20
CA TYR A 844 16.42 -27.53 34.06
C TYR A 844 15.32 -28.53 34.35
N VAL A 845 15.65 -29.63 35.04
CA VAL A 845 14.64 -30.58 35.52
C VAL A 845 13.66 -29.87 36.47
N ALA A 846 14.15 -29.08 37.43
CA ALA A 846 13.29 -28.33 38.36
C ALA A 846 12.34 -27.37 37.64
N ILE A 847 12.83 -26.58 36.68
CA ILE A 847 12.00 -25.65 35.89
C ILE A 847 10.95 -26.41 35.08
N ARG A 848 11.32 -27.51 34.41
CA ARG A 848 10.37 -28.31 33.62
C ARG A 848 9.28 -28.93 34.47
N LEU A 849 9.64 -29.54 35.59
CA LEU A 849 8.68 -30.16 36.50
C LEU A 849 7.76 -29.12 37.15
N ALA A 850 8.31 -27.95 37.51
CA ALA A 850 7.50 -26.83 37.99
C ALA A 850 6.54 -26.32 36.92
N PHE A 851 6.99 -26.20 35.67
CA PHE A 851 6.13 -25.82 34.56
C PHE A 851 4.98 -26.82 34.38
N ILE A 852 5.27 -28.12 34.30
CA ILE A 852 4.26 -29.20 34.16
C ILE A 852 3.25 -29.16 35.31
N LYS A 853 3.73 -29.00 36.56
CA LYS A 853 2.86 -28.87 37.73
C LYS A 853 1.89 -27.69 37.59
N ASN A 854 2.38 -26.53 37.16
CA ASN A 854 1.59 -25.30 37.12
C ASN A 854 0.68 -25.19 35.89
N ILE A 855 0.89 -25.99 34.84
CA ILE A 855 -0.04 -26.10 33.70
C ILE A 855 -1.07 -27.23 33.87
N SER A 856 -1.00 -27.98 34.97
CA SER A 856 -1.85 -29.16 35.21
C SER A 856 -3.36 -28.88 35.19
N GLU A 857 -3.77 -27.65 35.57
CA GLU A 857 -5.17 -27.22 35.47
C GLU A 857 -5.63 -27.00 34.01
N MET A 858 -4.69 -26.74 33.10
CA MET A 858 -4.97 -26.47 31.69
C MET A 858 -4.75 -27.71 30.82
N LEU A 859 -3.74 -28.51 31.14
CA LEU A 859 -3.26 -29.60 30.31
C LEU A 859 -2.62 -30.70 31.14
N VAL A 860 -3.22 -31.90 31.12
CA VAL A 860 -2.67 -33.10 31.75
C VAL A 860 -2.34 -34.14 30.68
N LEU A 861 -1.05 -34.30 30.39
CA LEU A 861 -0.53 -35.31 29.47
C LEU A 861 0.52 -36.21 30.14
N PRO A 862 0.71 -37.45 29.68
CA PRO A 862 1.73 -38.35 30.19
C PRO A 862 3.13 -37.78 30.00
N ILE A 863 3.94 -37.87 31.05
CA ILE A 863 5.35 -37.51 31.07
C ILE A 863 6.18 -38.74 30.68
N LEU A 864 7.05 -38.60 29.68
CA LEU A 864 7.98 -39.64 29.24
C LEU A 864 9.39 -39.26 29.70
N ILE A 865 10.04 -40.08 30.51
CA ILE A 865 11.39 -39.82 31.03
C ILE A 865 12.30 -40.95 30.57
N ASP A 866 13.34 -40.64 29.76
CA ASP A 866 14.32 -41.63 29.29
C ASP A 866 15.68 -41.38 29.92
N ASP A 867 16.03 -42.21 30.92
CA ASP A 867 17.31 -42.28 31.61
C ASP A 867 17.93 -40.91 32.01
N CYS A 868 17.07 -39.96 32.35
CA CYS A 868 17.43 -38.55 32.51
C CYS A 868 18.28 -38.26 33.77
N PHE A 869 18.38 -39.22 34.71
CA PHE A 869 18.98 -39.00 36.03
C PHE A 869 20.24 -39.84 36.30
N VAL A 870 20.87 -40.37 35.25
CA VAL A 870 22.10 -41.19 35.37
C VAL A 870 23.26 -40.42 36.01
N ASN A 871 23.34 -39.09 35.77
CA ASN A 871 24.37 -38.22 36.33
C ASN A 871 24.13 -37.82 37.79
N PHE A 872 23.03 -38.27 38.41
CA PHE A 872 22.66 -37.87 39.78
C PHE A 872 23.26 -38.86 40.79
N ASP A 873 23.91 -38.35 41.84
CA ASP A 873 24.30 -39.16 42.99
C ASP A 873 23.07 -39.73 43.72
N ASP A 874 23.29 -40.70 44.62
CA ASP A 874 22.18 -41.41 45.29
C ASP A 874 21.26 -40.47 46.06
N THR A 875 21.78 -39.40 46.66
CA THR A 875 20.98 -38.43 47.42
C THR A 875 20.05 -37.65 46.51
N ARG A 876 20.58 -37.20 45.37
CA ARG A 876 19.85 -36.44 44.34
C ARG A 876 18.84 -37.33 43.60
N ARG A 877 19.18 -38.59 43.36
CA ARG A 877 18.26 -39.60 42.78
C ARG A 877 17.04 -39.82 43.65
N ARG A 878 17.22 -39.96 44.97
CA ARG A 878 16.08 -40.06 45.90
C ARG A 878 15.24 -38.80 45.94
N ALA A 879 15.88 -37.62 45.88
CA ALA A 879 15.16 -36.35 45.84
C ALA A 879 14.28 -36.23 44.59
N ILE A 880 14.78 -36.59 43.40
CA ILE A 880 13.97 -36.58 42.19
C ILE A 880 12.88 -37.66 42.21
N TYR A 881 13.15 -38.86 42.74
CA TYR A 881 12.12 -39.89 42.87
C TYR A 881 10.95 -39.45 43.75
N ALA A 882 11.22 -38.74 44.86
CA ALA A 882 10.18 -38.16 45.69
C ALA A 882 9.35 -37.10 44.93
N ILE A 883 10.01 -36.25 44.13
CA ILE A 883 9.31 -35.25 43.30
C ILE A 883 8.45 -35.94 42.22
N LEU A 884 8.94 -37.03 41.62
CA LEU A 884 8.17 -37.79 40.63
C LEU A 884 7.00 -38.55 41.27
N GLU A 885 7.15 -39.06 42.50
CA GLU A 885 6.04 -39.66 43.26
C GLU A 885 4.95 -38.60 43.51
N GLU A 886 5.32 -37.39 43.96
CA GLU A 886 4.39 -36.25 44.12
C GLU A 886 3.69 -35.88 42.79
N LEU A 887 4.44 -35.81 41.68
CA LEU A 887 3.85 -35.50 40.38
C LEU A 887 2.98 -36.63 39.83
N SER A 888 3.24 -37.88 40.21
CA SER A 888 2.48 -39.03 39.75
C SER A 888 1.02 -39.04 40.25
N GLU A 889 0.73 -38.24 41.28
CA GLU A 889 -0.64 -38.03 41.77
C GLU A 889 -1.52 -37.30 40.75
N THR A 890 -0.91 -36.43 39.93
CA THR A 890 -1.63 -35.61 38.93
C THR A 890 -1.35 -36.05 37.49
N HIS A 891 -0.14 -36.53 37.21
CA HIS A 891 0.29 -36.93 35.88
C HIS A 891 0.63 -38.40 35.80
N GLN A 892 0.38 -39.03 34.66
CA GLN A 892 0.97 -40.32 34.38
C GLN A 892 2.43 -40.14 33.96
N ILE A 893 3.33 -40.95 34.51
CA ILE A 893 4.76 -40.90 34.26
C ILE A 893 5.22 -42.26 33.76
N PHE A 894 5.84 -42.27 32.58
CA PHE A 894 6.55 -43.41 32.03
C PHE A 894 8.05 -43.17 32.15
N TYR A 895 8.70 -43.89 33.06
CA TYR A 895 10.13 -43.81 33.28
C TYR A 895 10.84 -45.03 32.68
N PHE A 896 11.70 -44.76 31.70
CA PHE A 896 12.52 -45.75 31.03
C PHE A 896 13.92 -45.70 31.63
N THR A 897 14.36 -46.79 32.27
CA THR A 897 15.69 -46.84 32.89
C THR A 897 16.25 -48.26 32.94
N PHE A 898 17.56 -48.38 33.16
CA PHE A 898 18.19 -49.64 33.53
C PHE A 898 18.36 -49.81 35.04
N ASN A 899 18.16 -48.74 35.83
CA ASN A 899 18.38 -48.74 37.28
C ASN A 899 17.11 -49.17 38.04
N SER A 900 17.19 -50.27 38.80
CA SER A 900 16.09 -50.79 39.60
C SER A 900 15.87 -50.06 40.94
N GLU A 901 16.70 -49.09 41.31
CA GLU A 901 16.59 -48.42 42.61
C GLU A 901 15.25 -47.68 42.79
N ILE A 902 14.68 -47.16 41.71
CA ILE A 902 13.38 -46.45 41.76
C ILE A 902 12.23 -47.36 42.23
N THR A 903 12.25 -48.63 41.85
CA THR A 903 11.17 -49.58 42.19
C THR A 903 11.18 -49.96 43.67
N ASN A 904 12.31 -49.73 44.35
CA ASN A 904 12.46 -49.95 45.79
C ASN A 904 12.20 -48.68 46.61
N THR A 905 12.18 -47.51 45.94
CA THR A 905 12.06 -46.20 46.61
C THR A 905 10.63 -45.69 46.60
N ILE A 906 9.90 -45.91 45.50
CA ILE A 906 8.52 -45.44 45.32
C ILE A 906 7.55 -46.58 45.63
N SER A 907 6.47 -46.27 46.35
CA SER A 907 5.54 -47.27 46.87
C SER A 907 4.45 -47.71 45.86
N ASN A 908 3.99 -46.81 44.99
CA ASN A 908 2.97 -47.06 43.98
C ASN A 908 3.56 -47.04 42.57
N VAL A 909 4.40 -48.02 42.24
CA VAL A 909 5.06 -48.18 40.93
C VAL A 909 4.65 -49.48 40.26
N GLN A 910 4.25 -49.40 39.00
CA GLN A 910 4.16 -50.57 38.13
C GLN A 910 5.49 -50.76 37.40
N THR A 911 6.12 -51.92 37.59
CA THR A 911 7.37 -52.25 36.88
C THR A 911 7.10 -53.19 35.71
N ILE A 912 7.60 -52.83 34.53
CA ILE A 912 7.57 -53.66 33.31
C ILE A 912 9.01 -54.01 32.95
N SER A 913 9.37 -55.29 33.11
CA SER A 913 10.70 -55.79 32.74
C SER A 913 10.77 -56.08 31.24
N LEU A 914 11.71 -55.43 30.55
CA LEU A 914 12.00 -55.66 29.14
C LEU A 914 13.20 -56.59 29.02
N HIS A 915 12.96 -57.79 28.52
CA HIS A 915 14.00 -58.76 28.21
C HIS A 915 14.50 -58.56 26.77
N VAL A 916 15.79 -58.80 26.53
CA VAL A 916 16.45 -58.67 25.21
C VAL A 916 16.10 -59.86 24.34
#